data_AF-C6BZ39-F1
#
_entry.id   AF-C6BZ39-F1
#
_cell.length_a   1.000
_cell.length_b   1.000
_cell.length_c   1.000
_cell.angle_alpha   90.00
_cell.angle_beta   90.00
_cell.angle_gamma   90.00
#
_symmetry.space_group_name_H-M   'P 1'
#
loop_
_entity.id
_entity.type
_entity.pdbx_description
1 polymer ?
#
loop_
_entity_poly.entity_id
_entity_poly.type
_entity_poly.pdbx_seq_one_letter_code
_entity_poly.pdbx_strand_id
1 'polypeptide(L)'
;MDRRIVGLVLLILLITICGCRTVRSIKNNIKETVITSQPEDKFSRALDRNKFSEAEQIWLDNQDYFLEKPKAMDEITRAASDLKKRYRPKISAATTNLLSIHWPEKSAKWTLIRLKLDNARNLIDEIESSCILNDLGQIPHGLDKLKNKFNDKELQIKADAQAQFKNYPIQTGPNFFSIYPVKLDEEEFLKSQAALLEQAVASANGKGVPHMIKEYGNVIPAETMRNLEGQYFRDLLKKEAKGKKPSFRTVLKAMNETNRLGFPVTEVPDCKIAFVRVTSKSLMKERGIEFGLGFDVDLPMQTETLAKTHMFNSNTAKDADIVILINEVVSRIDRKTFRPKAYSSKNIVGYTEGYNHAYDQAQLRLEQLRLKRQELNNRNNSHILGWFGANDITSAAHMAAQEEKKYNEAVANATNIPRMIDKPIYKNYSFSVVPLRTTKVASVQYVIIDRKSRTYFTDFFDIVQEKNFKIAYGIQITDPDRKKHEINFNTEKELRGWERQPVAVRLSDMLNYYLDHKEKDKKYRSMARIQNIIINNRNKALAEFYSNEYDSDTGNDPRYDSTVMVLSPDRRGTGSGFFVTDNIILTNYHVVEKNEFVEIKLHNNMETFGKVMAYDLYRDLALVKINAHGKPVRLYSKNSLPAGVTLEAIGHPKGFPFTITRGVFSAYRKRPSKFLNSRRMVRYIQTDAAINSGNSGGPLFYKNKVVGVNTWKRIGDDIDNLAFAVHYAEVIKFLEQYGIKYRK
;
A
#
# COMPACT_ATOMS: atom_id res chain seq x y z
N MET A 1 -26.52 -23.87 11.26
CA MET A 1 -25.95 -24.62 12.41
C MET A 1 -26.15 -26.09 12.07
N ASP A 2 -25.16 -26.97 12.04
CA ASP A 2 -23.97 -27.00 12.89
C ASP A 2 -22.76 -27.62 12.17
N ARG A 3 -21.57 -27.17 12.57
CA ARG A 3 -20.26 -27.45 12.01
C ARG A 3 -19.62 -28.61 12.77
N ARG A 4 -19.08 -29.64 12.09
CA ARG A 4 -18.02 -30.54 12.61
C ARG A 4 -17.42 -31.47 11.54
N ILE A 5 -17.15 -30.91 10.37
CA ILE A 5 -16.14 -31.42 9.43
C ILE A 5 -15.20 -30.23 9.21
N VAL A 6 -13.90 -30.49 9.07
CA VAL A 6 -12.77 -29.54 9.01
C VAL A 6 -12.08 -29.31 10.36
N GLY A 7 -11.20 -30.24 10.71
CA GLY A 7 -10.25 -30.11 11.82
C GLY A 7 -9.16 -31.20 11.82
N LEU A 8 -8.84 -31.79 10.66
CA LEU A 8 -7.84 -32.86 10.53
C LEU A 8 -6.80 -32.60 9.41
N VAL A 9 -6.62 -31.35 8.98
CA VAL A 9 -5.68 -30.97 7.90
C VAL A 9 -4.81 -29.75 8.27
N LEU A 10 -4.50 -29.54 9.55
CA LEU A 10 -3.57 -28.45 9.91
C LEU A 10 -2.77 -28.74 11.17
N LEU A 11 -1.83 -29.69 11.07
CA LEU A 11 -0.65 -29.71 11.93
C LEU A 11 0.51 -30.53 11.30
N ILE A 12 0.82 -30.24 10.03
CA ILE A 12 2.14 -30.56 9.45
C ILE A 12 2.82 -29.22 9.18
N LEU A 13 3.43 -28.65 10.22
CA LEU A 13 4.71 -27.95 10.16
C LEU A 13 5.05 -27.43 11.56
N LEU A 14 6.31 -27.61 11.95
CA LEU A 14 7.02 -27.02 13.09
C LEU A 14 6.66 -27.57 14.47
N ILE A 15 7.55 -28.40 15.02
CA ILE A 15 8.37 -28.08 16.20
C ILE A 15 9.45 -29.16 16.33
N THR A 16 10.70 -28.78 16.10
CA THR A 16 11.88 -29.46 16.63
C THR A 16 12.50 -28.58 17.72
N ILE A 17 13.12 -29.26 18.69
CA ILE A 17 14.10 -28.78 19.70
C ILE A 17 13.59 -28.77 21.16
N CYS A 18 14.29 -29.60 21.97
CA CYS A 18 14.46 -29.63 23.44
C CYS A 18 13.21 -29.83 24.31
N GLY A 19 13.21 -30.59 25.40
CA GLY A 19 14.27 -31.22 26.17
C GLY A 19 13.80 -31.34 27.64
N CYS A 20 14.00 -32.53 28.22
CA CYS A 20 14.07 -32.85 29.66
C CYS A 20 12.84 -32.88 30.61
N ARG A 21 12.77 -34.05 31.29
CA ARG A 21 12.46 -34.32 32.73
C ARG A 21 10.97 -34.25 33.14
N THR A 22 10.40 -35.13 33.99
CA THR A 22 10.96 -35.83 35.17
C THR A 22 9.99 -36.93 35.70
N VAL A 23 10.49 -38.16 35.91
CA VAL A 23 10.58 -38.97 37.16
C VAL A 23 9.35 -39.32 38.05
N ARG A 24 9.21 -40.65 38.28
CA ARG A 24 8.66 -41.46 39.43
C ARG A 24 7.16 -41.40 39.77
N SER A 25 6.48 -42.43 40.29
CA SER A 25 6.62 -43.89 40.51
C SER A 25 5.49 -44.24 41.50
N ILE A 26 4.80 -45.40 41.39
CA ILE A 26 4.42 -46.32 42.50
C ILE A 26 3.38 -47.38 42.04
N LYS A 27 3.81 -48.66 42.14
CA LYS A 27 3.11 -49.94 42.48
C LYS A 27 1.96 -50.45 41.58
N ASN A 28 1.89 -51.71 41.11
CA ASN A 28 2.36 -52.99 41.66
C ASN A 28 2.60 -54.09 40.58
N ASN A 29 3.55 -54.97 40.92
CA ASN A 29 4.05 -56.23 40.35
C ASN A 29 3.14 -57.14 39.50
N ILE A 30 3.63 -57.48 38.29
CA ILE A 30 3.79 -58.87 37.81
C ILE A 30 5.22 -58.99 37.25
N LYS A 31 5.93 -60.07 37.62
CA LYS A 31 7.35 -60.31 37.35
C LYS A 31 7.69 -60.27 35.85
N GLU A 32 8.39 -59.22 35.41
CA GLU A 32 9.20 -59.25 34.19
C GLU A 32 10.62 -59.70 34.54
N THR A 33 11.02 -60.83 33.97
CA THR A 33 12.43 -61.17 33.82
C THR A 33 13.00 -60.20 32.79
N VAL A 34 13.62 -59.10 33.25
CA VAL A 34 14.43 -58.23 32.39
C VAL A 34 15.68 -59.01 32.01
N ILE A 35 15.58 -59.83 30.96
CA ILE A 35 16.74 -60.24 30.19
C ILE A 35 17.18 -58.96 29.48
N THR A 36 18.31 -58.38 29.89
CA THR A 36 19.07 -57.47 29.04
C THR A 36 19.48 -58.27 27.81
N SER A 37 18.60 -58.35 26.81
CA SER A 37 18.88 -59.11 25.59
C SER A 37 20.06 -58.47 24.90
N GLN A 38 21.11 -59.26 24.67
CA GLN A 38 22.35 -58.76 24.08
C GLN A 38 22.07 -58.27 22.63
N PRO A 39 22.92 -57.41 22.05
CA PRO A 39 22.74 -56.92 20.68
C PRO A 39 22.48 -58.04 19.64
N GLU A 40 23.14 -59.19 19.76
CA GLU A 40 22.94 -60.38 18.90
C GLU A 40 21.51 -60.96 19.01
N ASP A 41 20.94 -61.03 20.22
CA ASP A 41 19.57 -61.52 20.42
C ASP A 41 18.53 -60.58 19.80
N LYS A 42 18.81 -59.27 19.82
CA LYS A 42 17.95 -58.26 19.19
C LYS A 42 18.09 -58.33 17.67
N PHE A 43 19.31 -58.47 17.17
CA PHE A 43 19.60 -58.59 15.75
C PHE A 43 18.96 -59.85 15.15
N SER A 44 19.18 -61.02 15.76
CA SER A 44 18.57 -62.28 15.34
C SER A 44 17.04 -62.23 15.37
N ARG A 45 16.42 -61.64 16.41
CA ARG A 45 14.94 -61.46 16.44
C ARG A 45 14.43 -60.50 15.38
N ALA A 46 15.19 -59.46 15.03
CA ALA A 46 14.82 -58.55 13.95
C ALA A 46 14.85 -59.28 12.59
N LEU A 47 15.86 -60.13 12.36
CA LEU A 47 15.95 -60.98 11.18
C LEU A 47 14.82 -62.02 11.10
N ASP A 48 14.52 -62.72 12.20
CA ASP A 48 13.43 -63.70 12.27
C ASP A 48 12.07 -63.07 11.91
N ARG A 49 11.91 -61.78 12.21
CA ARG A 49 10.70 -61.00 11.89
C ARG A 49 10.73 -60.34 10.51
N ASN A 50 11.74 -60.64 9.68
CA ASN A 50 11.98 -59.99 8.40
C ASN A 50 12.09 -58.45 8.47
N LYS A 51 12.52 -57.91 9.62
CA LYS A 51 12.70 -56.47 9.84
C LYS A 51 14.16 -56.06 9.63
N PHE A 52 14.59 -56.08 8.38
CA PHE A 52 15.98 -55.84 8.00
C PHE A 52 16.48 -54.45 8.39
N SER A 53 15.67 -53.40 8.26
CA SER A 53 16.07 -52.05 8.70
C SER A 53 16.26 -51.95 10.22
N GLU A 54 15.50 -52.72 11.01
CA GLU A 54 15.69 -52.81 12.46
C GLU A 54 17.01 -53.53 12.77
N ALA A 55 17.32 -54.60 12.04
CA ALA A 55 18.59 -55.33 12.15
C ALA A 55 19.81 -54.48 11.73
N GLU A 56 19.69 -53.71 10.65
CA GLU A 56 20.72 -52.75 10.19
C GLU A 56 20.99 -51.67 11.22
N GLN A 57 19.95 -51.12 11.86
CA GLN A 57 20.12 -50.14 12.93
C GLN A 57 20.82 -50.76 14.16
N ILE A 58 20.45 -51.99 14.54
CA ILE A 58 21.09 -52.70 15.66
C ILE A 58 22.58 -52.95 15.36
N TRP A 59 22.92 -53.30 14.12
CA TRP A 59 24.31 -53.41 13.67
C TRP A 59 25.05 -52.08 13.80
N LEU A 60 24.49 -50.99 13.24
CA LEU A 60 25.10 -49.66 13.28
C LEU A 60 25.33 -49.16 14.72
N ASP A 61 24.36 -49.38 15.61
CA ASP A 61 24.44 -48.91 16.99
C ASP A 61 25.42 -49.72 17.86
N ASN A 62 25.88 -50.90 17.39
CA ASN A 62 26.65 -51.86 18.19
C ASN A 62 27.83 -52.49 17.42
N GLN A 63 28.43 -51.79 16.45
CA GLN A 63 29.49 -52.36 15.61
C GLN A 63 30.67 -52.93 16.41
N ASP A 64 31.18 -52.19 17.40
CA ASP A 64 32.29 -52.61 18.26
C ASP A 64 31.98 -53.94 18.97
N TYR A 65 30.73 -54.10 19.44
CA TYR A 65 30.27 -55.30 20.12
C TYR A 65 30.30 -56.53 19.20
N PHE A 66 29.83 -56.40 17.96
CA PHE A 66 29.84 -57.51 17.01
C PHE A 66 31.26 -57.85 16.55
N LEU A 67 32.13 -56.86 16.38
CA LEU A 67 33.54 -57.05 15.98
C LEU A 67 34.36 -57.81 17.04
N GLU A 68 34.09 -57.58 18.33
CA GLU A 68 34.78 -58.26 19.44
C GLU A 68 34.28 -59.69 19.70
N LYS A 69 33.12 -60.08 19.14
CA LYS A 69 32.49 -61.39 19.40
C LYS A 69 32.32 -62.23 18.12
N PRO A 70 33.23 -63.19 17.86
CA PRO A 70 33.21 -64.02 16.64
C PRO A 70 31.87 -64.70 16.35
N LYS A 71 31.21 -65.27 17.38
CA LYS A 71 29.91 -65.93 17.22
C LYS A 71 28.76 -64.99 16.85
N ALA A 72 28.81 -63.73 17.30
CA ALA A 72 27.82 -62.72 16.94
C ALA A 72 28.09 -62.21 15.51
N MET A 73 29.35 -62.11 15.11
CA MET A 73 29.74 -61.79 13.73
C MET A 73 29.27 -62.85 12.71
N ASP A 74 29.21 -64.14 13.11
CA ASP A 74 28.66 -65.22 12.28
C ASP A 74 27.16 -65.00 11.95
N GLU A 75 26.40 -64.32 12.82
CA GLU A 75 25.00 -63.95 12.56
C GLU A 75 24.89 -62.83 11.53
N ILE A 76 25.73 -61.80 11.63
CA ILE A 76 25.79 -60.71 10.63
C ILE A 76 26.21 -61.27 9.26
N THR A 77 27.21 -62.15 9.24
CA THR A 77 27.73 -62.76 8.01
C THR A 77 26.67 -63.66 7.34
N ARG A 78 25.90 -64.41 8.12
CA ARG A 78 24.74 -65.19 7.62
C ARG A 78 23.66 -64.27 7.05
N ALA A 79 23.32 -63.19 7.76
CA ALA A 79 22.34 -62.21 7.30
C ALA A 79 22.74 -61.56 5.97
N ALA A 80 24.01 -61.18 5.83
CA ALA A 80 24.57 -60.64 4.58
C ALA A 80 24.47 -61.66 3.43
N SER A 81 24.77 -62.93 3.69
CA SER A 81 24.64 -64.02 2.71
C SER A 81 23.19 -64.22 2.24
N ASP A 82 22.23 -64.17 3.17
CA ASP A 82 20.81 -64.34 2.84
C ASP A 82 20.23 -63.11 2.11
N LEU A 83 20.65 -61.90 2.48
CA LEU A 83 20.36 -60.68 1.72
C LEU A 83 20.89 -60.77 0.28
N LYS A 84 22.14 -61.23 0.07
CA LYS A 84 22.68 -61.47 -1.28
C LYS A 84 21.82 -62.44 -2.09
N LYS A 85 21.39 -63.56 -1.49
CA LYS A 85 20.51 -64.53 -2.16
C LYS A 85 19.18 -63.90 -2.53
N ARG A 86 18.62 -63.04 -1.67
CA ARG A 86 17.35 -62.34 -1.91
C ARG A 86 17.44 -61.28 -3.01
N TYR A 87 18.54 -60.54 -3.09
CA TYR A 87 18.74 -59.51 -4.12
C TYR A 87 19.10 -60.08 -5.49
N ARG A 88 19.78 -61.22 -5.56
CA ARG A 88 20.21 -61.84 -6.82
C ARG A 88 19.09 -61.98 -7.88
N PRO A 89 17.89 -62.55 -7.59
CA PRO A 89 16.81 -62.61 -8.57
C PRO A 89 16.25 -61.24 -8.94
N LYS A 90 16.17 -60.29 -7.99
CA LYS A 90 15.74 -58.91 -8.25
C LYS A 90 16.70 -58.18 -9.20
N ILE A 91 18.01 -58.33 -8.99
CA ILE A 91 19.05 -57.75 -9.86
C ILE A 91 18.97 -58.32 -11.28
N SER A 92 18.78 -59.65 -11.40
CA SER A 92 18.63 -60.30 -12.71
C SER A 92 17.39 -59.80 -13.45
N ALA A 93 16.26 -59.68 -12.76
CA ALA A 93 15.02 -59.14 -13.32
C ALA A 93 15.16 -57.67 -13.73
N ALA A 94 15.74 -56.82 -12.88
CA ALA A 94 16.01 -55.42 -13.19
C ALA A 94 16.94 -55.27 -14.41
N THR A 95 18.00 -56.07 -14.47
CA THR A 95 18.93 -56.08 -15.62
C THR A 95 18.23 -56.48 -16.91
N THR A 96 17.39 -57.52 -16.87
CA THR A 96 16.59 -57.97 -18.02
C THR A 96 15.60 -56.89 -18.46
N ASN A 97 14.95 -56.22 -17.52
CA ASN A 97 14.04 -55.12 -17.79
C ASN A 97 14.76 -53.94 -18.47
N LEU A 98 15.97 -53.57 -18.02
CA LEU A 98 16.76 -52.52 -18.66
C LEU A 98 17.19 -52.92 -20.09
N LEU A 99 17.60 -54.16 -20.30
CA LEU A 99 17.99 -54.67 -21.63
C LEU A 99 16.81 -54.71 -22.60
N SER A 100 15.58 -54.85 -22.11
CA SER A 100 14.36 -54.81 -22.94
C SER A 100 13.97 -53.40 -23.40
N ILE A 101 14.64 -52.34 -22.92
CA ILE A 101 14.35 -50.96 -23.32
C ILE A 101 14.91 -50.71 -24.73
N HIS A 102 14.00 -50.56 -25.68
CA HIS A 102 14.29 -50.07 -27.01
C HIS A 102 14.28 -48.53 -26.98
N TRP A 103 15.31 -47.91 -27.55
CA TRP A 103 15.46 -46.46 -27.58
C TRP A 103 16.16 -46.04 -28.89
N PRO A 104 15.72 -44.96 -29.57
CA PRO A 104 14.60 -44.06 -29.23
C PRO A 104 13.22 -44.71 -29.40
N GLU A 105 12.20 -44.16 -28.74
CA GLU A 105 10.83 -44.69 -28.73
C GLU A 105 9.79 -43.57 -28.66
N LYS A 106 8.54 -43.84 -29.06
CA LYS A 106 7.42 -42.88 -29.02
C LYS A 106 7.10 -42.44 -27.58
N SER A 107 6.69 -41.18 -27.43
CA SER A 107 6.38 -40.56 -26.12
C SER A 107 5.33 -41.31 -25.29
N ALA A 108 4.40 -42.02 -25.93
CA ALA A 108 3.41 -42.87 -25.27
C ALA A 108 4.01 -44.04 -24.45
N LYS A 109 5.28 -44.40 -24.66
CA LYS A 109 5.99 -45.44 -23.91
C LYS A 109 6.96 -44.90 -22.88
N TRP A 110 7.24 -43.59 -22.86
CA TRP A 110 8.29 -43.02 -22.02
C TRP A 110 8.03 -43.22 -20.51
N THR A 111 6.78 -43.11 -20.05
CA THR A 111 6.43 -43.36 -18.64
C THR A 111 6.74 -44.80 -18.20
N LEU A 112 6.55 -45.77 -19.10
CA LEU A 112 6.90 -47.17 -18.83
C LEU A 112 8.42 -47.37 -18.79
N ILE A 113 9.17 -46.69 -19.68
CA ILE A 113 10.64 -46.69 -19.67
C ILE A 113 11.16 -46.08 -18.37
N ARG A 114 10.59 -44.93 -17.95
CA ARG A 114 10.89 -44.27 -16.68
C ARG A 114 10.70 -45.21 -15.50
N LEU A 115 9.56 -45.91 -15.44
CA LEU A 115 9.29 -46.87 -14.37
C LEU A 115 10.34 -48.00 -14.32
N LYS A 116 10.81 -48.49 -15.48
CA LYS A 116 11.88 -49.50 -15.53
C LYS A 116 13.22 -48.95 -15.01
N LEU A 117 13.56 -47.71 -15.36
CA LEU A 117 14.76 -47.02 -14.89
C LEU A 117 14.68 -46.75 -13.37
N ASP A 118 13.58 -46.19 -12.89
CA ASP A 118 13.34 -45.89 -11.47
C ASP A 118 13.40 -47.16 -10.63
N ASN A 119 12.80 -48.27 -11.09
CA ASN A 119 12.89 -49.56 -10.39
C ASN A 119 14.33 -50.09 -10.30
N ALA A 120 15.13 -49.92 -11.36
CA ALA A 120 16.54 -50.30 -11.35
C ALA A 120 17.35 -49.40 -10.42
N ARG A 121 17.12 -48.08 -10.46
CA ARG A 121 17.78 -47.09 -9.60
C ARG A 121 17.49 -47.33 -8.13
N ASN A 122 16.21 -47.48 -7.77
CA ASN A 122 15.80 -47.75 -6.40
C ASN A 122 16.42 -49.05 -5.86
N LEU A 123 16.53 -50.09 -6.69
CA LEU A 123 17.18 -51.34 -6.29
C LEU A 123 18.70 -51.15 -6.10
N ILE A 124 19.36 -50.38 -6.97
CA ILE A 124 20.77 -50.03 -6.81
C ILE A 124 20.96 -49.28 -5.49
N ASP A 125 20.17 -48.22 -5.25
CA ASP A 125 20.25 -47.39 -4.05
C ASP A 125 19.91 -48.21 -2.77
N GLU A 126 18.92 -49.11 -2.80
CA GLU A 126 18.58 -50.03 -1.70
C GLU A 126 19.77 -50.93 -1.33
N ILE A 127 20.50 -51.44 -2.32
CA ILE A 127 21.67 -52.30 -2.09
C ILE A 127 22.88 -51.48 -1.62
N GLU A 128 23.13 -50.32 -2.24
CA GLU A 128 24.25 -49.44 -1.93
C GLU A 128 24.10 -48.72 -0.58
N SER A 129 22.89 -48.59 -0.05
CA SER A 129 22.64 -48.03 1.28
C SER A 129 22.69 -49.06 2.41
N SER A 130 22.78 -50.36 2.10
CA SER A 130 22.83 -51.41 3.11
C SER A 130 24.20 -51.45 3.81
N CYS A 131 24.24 -51.00 5.07
CA CYS A 131 25.44 -51.03 5.89
C CYS A 131 25.97 -52.46 6.10
N ILE A 132 25.09 -53.45 6.30
CA ILE A 132 25.48 -54.86 6.47
C ILE A 132 26.21 -55.40 5.24
N LEU A 133 25.75 -55.06 4.02
CA LEU A 133 26.38 -55.53 2.78
C LEU A 133 27.69 -54.78 2.49
N ASN A 134 27.73 -53.47 2.73
CA ASN A 134 28.90 -52.64 2.46
C ASN A 134 30.04 -52.88 3.45
N ASP A 135 29.75 -52.87 4.75
CA ASP A 135 30.76 -52.99 5.81
C ASP A 135 31.47 -54.35 5.76
N LEU A 136 30.77 -55.41 5.33
CA LEU A 136 31.30 -56.76 5.17
C LEU A 136 31.85 -57.06 3.76
N GLY A 137 31.83 -56.09 2.84
CA GLY A 137 32.23 -56.30 1.44
C GLY A 137 31.41 -57.37 0.71
N GLN A 138 30.19 -57.63 1.17
CA GLN A 138 29.31 -58.68 0.70
C GLN A 138 28.41 -58.20 -0.46
N ILE A 139 29.02 -57.64 -1.50
CA ILE A 139 28.28 -57.10 -2.65
C ILE A 139 27.54 -58.23 -3.41
N PRO A 140 26.23 -58.08 -3.70
CA PRO A 140 25.48 -59.06 -4.50
C PRO A 140 26.05 -59.21 -5.92
N HIS A 141 26.23 -60.46 -6.36
CA HIS A 141 26.73 -60.75 -7.71
C HIS A 141 25.80 -60.17 -8.79
N GLY A 142 26.39 -59.42 -9.73
CA GLY A 142 25.68 -58.80 -10.86
C GLY A 142 25.27 -57.34 -10.65
N LEU A 143 25.49 -56.77 -9.46
CA LEU A 143 25.20 -55.36 -9.17
C LEU A 143 25.96 -54.41 -10.12
N ASP A 144 27.26 -54.64 -10.34
CA ASP A 144 28.07 -53.80 -11.25
C ASP A 144 27.54 -53.84 -12.69
N LYS A 145 27.10 -55.02 -13.14
CA LYS A 145 26.48 -55.18 -14.46
C LYS A 145 25.19 -54.37 -14.55
N LEU A 146 24.35 -54.40 -13.51
CA LEU A 146 23.12 -53.61 -13.43
C LEU A 146 23.44 -52.10 -13.46
N LYS A 147 24.39 -51.64 -12.62
CA LYS A 147 24.83 -50.24 -12.56
C LYS A 147 25.36 -49.74 -13.90
N ASN A 148 26.26 -50.50 -14.53
CA ASN A 148 26.80 -50.14 -15.84
C ASN A 148 25.69 -50.05 -16.89
N LYS A 149 24.76 -51.02 -16.91
CA LYS A 149 23.65 -50.99 -17.87
C LYS A 149 22.65 -49.87 -17.60
N PHE A 150 22.42 -49.53 -16.34
CA PHE A 150 21.62 -48.37 -15.96
C PHE A 150 22.28 -47.08 -16.45
N ASN A 151 23.56 -46.86 -16.11
CA ASN A 151 24.31 -45.66 -16.50
C ASN A 151 24.41 -45.51 -18.03
N ASP A 152 24.72 -46.60 -18.75
CA ASP A 152 24.75 -46.63 -20.22
C ASP A 152 23.41 -46.15 -20.81
N LYS A 153 22.30 -46.67 -20.26
CA LYS A 153 20.95 -46.39 -20.76
C LYS A 153 20.50 -44.99 -20.40
N GLU A 154 20.77 -44.54 -19.18
CA GLU A 154 20.48 -43.19 -18.73
C GLU A 154 21.23 -42.15 -19.56
N LEU A 155 22.53 -42.38 -19.81
CA LEU A 155 23.35 -41.49 -20.63
C LEU A 155 22.84 -41.44 -22.09
N GLN A 156 22.51 -42.60 -22.67
CA GLN A 156 21.94 -42.68 -24.02
C GLN A 156 20.64 -41.88 -24.13
N ILE A 157 19.70 -42.07 -23.19
CA ILE A 157 18.41 -41.37 -23.20
C ILE A 157 18.61 -39.88 -22.94
N LYS A 158 19.53 -39.50 -22.05
CA LYS A 158 19.83 -38.09 -21.75
C LYS A 158 20.41 -37.36 -22.97
N ALA A 159 21.30 -38.00 -23.73
CA ALA A 159 21.89 -37.43 -24.94
C ALA A 159 20.85 -37.15 -26.05
N ASP A 160 19.82 -37.99 -26.16
CA ASP A 160 18.77 -37.85 -27.18
C ASP A 160 17.68 -36.83 -26.82
N ALA A 161 17.70 -36.25 -25.62
CA ALA A 161 16.64 -35.38 -25.12
C ALA A 161 16.33 -34.22 -26.06
N GLN A 162 17.36 -33.58 -26.63
CA GLN A 162 17.19 -32.49 -27.59
C GLN A 162 16.48 -32.93 -28.87
N ALA A 163 16.88 -34.07 -29.43
CA ALA A 163 16.28 -34.61 -30.66
C ALA A 163 14.82 -35.05 -30.44
N GLN A 164 14.52 -35.61 -29.26
CA GLN A 164 13.15 -35.97 -28.89
C GLN A 164 12.28 -34.74 -28.64
N PHE A 165 12.80 -33.73 -27.95
CA PHE A 165 12.10 -32.47 -27.68
C PHE A 165 11.71 -31.73 -28.96
N LYS A 166 12.60 -31.71 -29.96
CA LYS A 166 12.34 -31.08 -31.27
C LYS A 166 11.08 -31.60 -31.97
N ASN A 167 10.78 -32.89 -31.83
CA ASN A 167 9.62 -33.53 -32.47
C ASN A 167 8.42 -33.67 -31.52
N TYR A 168 8.54 -33.17 -30.30
CA TYR A 168 7.51 -33.29 -29.27
C TYR A 168 6.41 -32.23 -29.45
N PRO A 169 5.12 -32.58 -29.31
CA PRO A 169 4.02 -31.63 -29.50
C PRO A 169 3.87 -30.67 -28.30
N ILE A 170 4.85 -29.77 -28.10
CA ILE A 170 4.91 -28.86 -26.94
C ILE A 170 3.70 -27.91 -26.79
N GLN A 171 2.95 -27.68 -27.87
CA GLN A 171 1.74 -26.84 -27.86
C GLN A 171 0.47 -27.56 -27.38
N THR A 172 0.47 -28.90 -27.31
CA THR A 172 -0.76 -29.67 -27.02
C THR A 172 -0.53 -30.92 -26.15
N GLY A 173 0.69 -31.45 -26.10
CA GLY A 173 1.06 -32.62 -25.32
C GLY A 173 1.36 -32.29 -23.86
N PRO A 174 1.39 -33.28 -22.95
CA PRO A 174 1.73 -33.03 -21.54
C PRO A 174 3.14 -32.45 -21.39
N ASN A 175 3.46 -31.85 -20.24
CA ASN A 175 4.80 -31.36 -19.95
C ASN A 175 5.87 -32.44 -20.27
N PHE A 176 6.81 -32.10 -21.14
CA PHE A 176 7.88 -33.00 -21.61
C PHE A 176 8.68 -33.61 -20.46
N PHE A 177 9.11 -32.82 -19.49
CA PHE A 177 9.90 -33.24 -18.34
C PHE A 177 9.11 -34.14 -17.38
N SER A 178 7.77 -34.00 -17.35
CA SER A 178 6.91 -34.88 -16.56
C SER A 178 6.89 -36.32 -17.08
N ILE A 179 7.07 -36.52 -18.39
CA ILE A 179 6.98 -37.84 -19.03
C ILE A 179 8.32 -38.37 -19.57
N TYR A 180 9.33 -37.52 -19.75
CA TYR A 180 10.63 -37.94 -20.29
C TYR A 180 11.28 -38.99 -19.38
N PRO A 181 11.92 -40.06 -19.92
CA PRO A 181 12.31 -41.20 -19.08
C PRO A 181 13.40 -40.92 -18.05
N VAL A 182 14.21 -39.89 -18.27
CA VAL A 182 15.30 -39.47 -17.37
C VAL A 182 15.06 -38.04 -16.91
N LYS A 183 15.49 -37.73 -15.68
CA LYS A 183 15.41 -36.36 -15.16
C LYS A 183 16.40 -35.44 -15.89
N LEU A 184 15.94 -34.26 -16.25
CA LEU A 184 16.73 -33.19 -16.85
C LEU A 184 16.66 -31.96 -15.96
N ASP A 185 17.66 -31.09 -16.03
CA ASP A 185 17.53 -29.73 -15.53
C ASP A 185 16.61 -28.98 -16.50
N GLU A 186 15.37 -28.72 -16.09
CA GLU A 186 14.35 -28.14 -16.95
C GLU A 186 14.74 -26.73 -17.43
N GLU A 187 15.32 -25.92 -16.54
CA GLU A 187 15.67 -24.53 -16.83
C GLU A 187 16.87 -24.47 -17.78
N GLU A 188 17.94 -25.21 -17.49
CA GLU A 188 19.11 -25.28 -18.35
C GLU A 188 18.77 -25.88 -19.72
N PHE A 189 17.94 -26.93 -19.74
CA PHE A 189 17.51 -27.56 -20.98
C PHE A 189 16.69 -26.60 -21.83
N LEU A 190 15.66 -25.93 -21.29
CA LEU A 190 14.84 -25.00 -22.07
C LEU A 190 15.64 -23.79 -22.56
N LYS A 191 16.60 -23.28 -21.76
CA LYS A 191 17.54 -22.24 -22.22
C LYS A 191 18.33 -22.68 -23.45
N SER A 192 18.83 -23.93 -23.46
CA SER A 192 19.53 -24.48 -24.63
C SER A 192 18.64 -24.65 -25.87
N GLN A 193 17.31 -24.70 -25.68
CA GLN A 193 16.32 -24.88 -26.74
C GLN A 193 15.54 -23.60 -27.08
N ALA A 194 16.03 -22.42 -26.70
CA ALA A 194 15.34 -21.13 -26.88
C ALA A 194 14.85 -20.90 -28.33
N ALA A 195 15.69 -21.16 -29.34
CA ALA A 195 15.31 -20.97 -30.76
C ALA A 195 14.15 -21.88 -31.21
N LEU A 196 14.10 -23.12 -30.72
CA LEU A 196 12.99 -24.03 -30.99
C LEU A 196 11.71 -23.54 -30.32
N LEU A 197 11.83 -23.09 -29.06
CA LEU A 197 10.70 -22.51 -28.34
C LEU A 197 10.15 -21.31 -29.10
N GLU A 198 11.00 -20.38 -29.55
CA GLU A 198 10.59 -19.22 -30.34
C GLU A 198 9.86 -19.59 -31.65
N GLN A 199 10.31 -20.62 -32.37
CA GLN A 199 9.60 -21.12 -33.54
C GLN A 199 8.22 -21.71 -33.19
N ALA A 200 8.14 -22.40 -32.05
CA ALA A 200 6.89 -22.89 -31.53
C ALA A 200 5.97 -21.77 -31.05
N VAL A 201 6.51 -20.70 -30.47
CA VAL A 201 5.76 -19.47 -30.15
C VAL A 201 5.16 -18.90 -31.43
N ALA A 202 6.00 -18.64 -32.44
CA ALA A 202 5.59 -18.01 -33.70
C ALA A 202 4.50 -18.79 -34.46
N SER A 203 4.51 -20.12 -34.37
CA SER A 203 3.50 -20.99 -34.99
C SER A 203 2.29 -21.30 -34.11
N ALA A 204 2.36 -21.02 -32.80
CA ALA A 204 1.26 -21.28 -31.87
C ALA A 204 0.06 -20.39 -32.21
N ASN A 205 -1.07 -21.04 -32.49
CA ASN A 205 -2.36 -20.37 -32.63
C ASN A 205 -3.07 -20.27 -31.26
N GLY A 206 -4.27 -19.67 -31.23
CA GLY A 206 -4.97 -19.29 -30.01
C GLY A 206 -5.25 -20.38 -28.95
N LYS A 207 -4.95 -21.66 -29.21
CA LYS A 207 -4.99 -22.74 -28.20
C LYS A 207 -3.61 -23.21 -27.71
N GLY A 208 -2.56 -23.04 -28.52
CA GLY A 208 -1.21 -23.53 -28.20
C GLY A 208 -0.49 -22.69 -27.15
N VAL A 209 -0.65 -21.36 -27.18
CA VAL A 209 0.02 -20.47 -26.22
C VAL A 209 -0.46 -20.67 -24.78
N PRO A 210 -1.78 -20.70 -24.46
CA PRO A 210 -2.23 -20.97 -23.09
C PRO A 210 -1.73 -22.30 -22.55
N HIS A 211 -1.64 -23.33 -23.40
CA HIS A 211 -1.12 -24.63 -23.04
C HIS A 211 0.38 -24.58 -22.71
N MET A 212 1.20 -24.00 -23.59
CA MET A 212 2.64 -23.86 -23.35
C MET A 212 2.94 -23.11 -22.06
N ILE A 213 2.23 -22.00 -21.81
CA ILE A 213 2.43 -21.24 -20.58
C ILE A 213 2.00 -22.05 -19.35
N LYS A 214 0.86 -22.76 -19.41
CA LYS A 214 0.41 -23.61 -18.30
C LYS A 214 1.41 -24.72 -17.95
N GLU A 215 1.96 -25.38 -18.96
CA GLU A 215 2.83 -26.54 -18.76
C GLU A 215 4.29 -26.16 -18.49
N TYR A 216 4.79 -25.03 -19.02
CA TYR A 216 6.21 -24.66 -18.99
C TYR A 216 6.49 -23.24 -18.45
N GLY A 217 5.48 -22.45 -18.10
CA GLY A 217 5.64 -21.02 -17.77
C GLY A 217 6.58 -20.73 -16.60
N ASN A 218 6.74 -21.66 -15.67
CA ASN A 218 7.65 -21.50 -14.52
C ASN A 218 9.13 -21.72 -14.88
N VAL A 219 9.42 -22.33 -16.03
CA VAL A 219 10.76 -22.77 -16.45
C VAL A 219 11.20 -22.19 -17.81
N ILE A 220 10.28 -21.59 -18.57
CA ILE A 220 10.59 -20.90 -19.82
C ILE A 220 11.45 -19.65 -19.56
N PRO A 221 12.48 -19.37 -20.39
CA PRO A 221 13.26 -18.13 -20.30
C PRO A 221 12.38 -16.87 -20.37
N ALA A 222 12.68 -15.87 -19.53
CA ALA A 222 11.84 -14.66 -19.40
C ALA A 222 11.60 -13.92 -20.74
N GLU A 223 12.57 -13.91 -21.64
CA GLU A 223 12.42 -13.31 -22.97
C GLU A 223 11.42 -14.07 -23.85
N THR A 224 11.53 -15.40 -23.89
CA THR A 224 10.58 -16.27 -24.58
C THR A 224 9.17 -16.13 -24.00
N MET A 225 9.05 -15.99 -22.67
CA MET A 225 7.78 -15.75 -22.00
C MET A 225 7.15 -14.42 -22.44
N ARG A 226 7.92 -13.33 -22.46
CA ARG A 226 7.44 -12.02 -22.97
C ARG A 226 6.96 -12.11 -24.43
N ASN A 227 7.67 -12.86 -25.27
CA ASN A 227 7.29 -13.06 -26.67
C ASN A 227 5.96 -13.84 -26.81
N LEU A 228 5.76 -14.89 -26.00
CA LEU A 228 4.50 -15.64 -25.92
C LEU A 228 3.33 -14.76 -25.49
N GLU A 229 3.49 -13.99 -24.42
CA GLU A 229 2.49 -13.05 -23.92
C GLU A 229 2.11 -12.03 -25.00
N GLY A 230 3.11 -11.42 -25.64
CA GLY A 230 2.90 -10.43 -26.70
C GLY A 230 2.19 -11.01 -27.92
N GLN A 231 2.54 -12.23 -28.36
CA GLN A 231 1.87 -12.88 -29.49
C GLN A 231 0.43 -13.25 -29.18
N TYR A 232 0.18 -13.89 -28.04
CA TYR A 232 -1.17 -14.26 -27.62
C TYR A 232 -2.08 -13.04 -27.49
N PHE A 233 -1.56 -11.96 -26.90
CA PHE A 233 -2.27 -10.70 -26.80
C PHE A 233 -2.60 -10.11 -28.18
N ARG A 234 -1.66 -10.11 -29.13
CA ARG A 234 -1.92 -9.67 -30.53
C ARG A 234 -3.01 -10.49 -31.21
N ASP A 235 -3.06 -11.80 -30.99
CA ASP A 235 -4.08 -12.65 -31.59
C ASP A 235 -5.46 -12.44 -30.95
N LEU A 236 -5.52 -12.26 -29.62
CA LEU A 236 -6.73 -11.84 -28.93
C LEU A 236 -7.22 -10.48 -29.43
N LEU A 237 -6.32 -9.50 -29.59
CA LEU A 237 -6.68 -8.19 -30.16
C LEU A 237 -7.30 -8.32 -31.55
N LYS A 238 -6.70 -9.12 -32.45
CA LYS A 238 -7.25 -9.35 -33.80
C LYS A 238 -8.64 -9.99 -33.74
N LYS A 239 -8.80 -11.00 -32.88
CA LYS A 239 -10.07 -11.69 -32.66
C LYS A 239 -11.17 -10.75 -32.15
N GLU A 240 -10.87 -9.97 -31.12
CA GLU A 240 -11.80 -9.01 -30.53
C GLU A 240 -12.13 -7.85 -31.48
N ALA A 241 -11.16 -7.42 -32.29
CA ALA A 241 -11.35 -6.33 -33.24
C ALA A 241 -12.24 -6.71 -34.44
N LYS A 242 -12.43 -8.00 -34.72
CA LYS A 242 -13.26 -8.52 -35.84
C LYS A 242 -12.92 -7.84 -37.18
N GLY A 243 -11.63 -7.73 -37.49
CA GLY A 243 -11.13 -7.12 -38.74
C GLY A 243 -11.13 -5.58 -38.77
N LYS A 244 -11.52 -4.90 -37.69
CA LYS A 244 -11.41 -3.44 -37.56
C LYS A 244 -10.08 -3.05 -36.89
N LYS A 245 -9.72 -1.76 -36.92
CA LYS A 245 -8.61 -1.26 -36.10
C LYS A 245 -8.96 -1.45 -34.60
N PRO A 246 -8.07 -2.00 -33.76
CA PRO A 246 -8.34 -2.18 -32.33
C PRO A 246 -8.64 -0.84 -31.66
N SER A 247 -9.80 -0.75 -31.01
CA SER A 247 -10.16 0.37 -30.12
C SER A 247 -9.66 0.10 -28.71
N PHE A 248 -9.70 1.11 -27.83
CA PHE A 248 -9.35 0.90 -26.43
C PHE A 248 -10.21 -0.17 -25.73
N ARG A 249 -11.50 -0.30 -26.09
CA ARG A 249 -12.35 -1.40 -25.56
C ARG A 249 -11.85 -2.78 -25.98
N THR A 250 -11.33 -2.87 -27.20
CA THR A 250 -10.74 -4.11 -27.74
C THR A 250 -9.52 -4.50 -26.92
N VAL A 251 -8.67 -3.50 -26.62
CA VAL A 251 -7.49 -3.63 -25.77
C VAL A 251 -7.88 -4.11 -24.37
N LEU A 252 -8.82 -3.44 -23.70
CA LEU A 252 -9.27 -3.81 -22.36
C LEU A 252 -9.88 -5.22 -22.31
N LYS A 253 -10.66 -5.63 -23.32
CA LYS A 253 -11.20 -7.00 -23.39
C LYS A 253 -10.11 -8.05 -23.51
N ALA A 254 -9.12 -7.82 -24.39
CA ALA A 254 -7.98 -8.70 -24.53
C ALA A 254 -7.19 -8.79 -23.21
N MET A 255 -6.98 -7.67 -22.52
CA MET A 255 -6.28 -7.63 -21.23
C MET A 255 -7.04 -8.36 -20.12
N ASN A 256 -8.36 -8.18 -20.04
CA ASN A 256 -9.18 -8.90 -19.06
C ASN A 256 -9.12 -10.42 -19.30
N GLU A 257 -9.11 -10.85 -20.56
CA GLU A 257 -9.00 -12.27 -20.90
C GLU A 257 -7.61 -12.84 -20.57
N THR A 258 -6.52 -12.11 -20.84
CA THR A 258 -5.18 -12.55 -20.44
C THR A 258 -5.03 -12.61 -18.92
N ASN A 259 -5.56 -11.61 -18.19
CA ASN A 259 -5.58 -11.59 -16.72
C ASN A 259 -6.37 -12.77 -16.15
N ARG A 260 -7.53 -13.09 -16.71
CA ARG A 260 -8.37 -14.25 -16.30
C ARG A 260 -7.63 -15.58 -16.41
N LEU A 261 -6.74 -15.67 -17.39
CA LEU A 261 -5.91 -16.85 -17.60
C LEU A 261 -4.65 -16.88 -16.70
N GLY A 262 -4.45 -15.84 -15.88
CA GLY A 262 -3.32 -15.74 -14.94
C GLY A 262 -2.10 -15.02 -15.52
N PHE A 263 -2.26 -14.32 -16.66
CA PHE A 263 -1.14 -13.77 -17.44
C PHE A 263 -1.31 -12.25 -17.62
N PRO A 264 -0.90 -11.44 -16.64
CA PRO A 264 -1.04 -10.00 -16.74
C PRO A 264 -0.10 -9.44 -17.80
N VAL A 265 -0.68 -8.74 -18.78
CA VAL A 265 0.08 -8.08 -19.84
C VAL A 265 0.87 -6.93 -19.21
N THR A 266 2.20 -6.96 -19.34
CA THR A 266 3.10 -5.95 -18.79
C THR A 266 3.29 -4.74 -19.71
N GLU A 267 2.97 -4.89 -21.00
CA GLU A 267 2.99 -3.83 -22.00
C GLU A 267 1.94 -4.11 -23.09
N VAL A 268 1.22 -3.08 -23.54
CA VAL A 268 0.27 -3.20 -24.65
C VAL A 268 1.01 -2.94 -25.97
N PRO A 269 1.26 -3.97 -26.82
CA PRO A 269 1.99 -3.79 -28.06
C PRO A 269 1.33 -2.74 -28.97
N ASP A 270 2.15 -1.88 -29.57
CA ASP A 270 1.73 -0.83 -30.51
C ASP A 270 0.66 0.14 -29.96
N CYS A 271 0.52 0.27 -28.64
CA CYS A 271 -0.49 1.14 -28.03
C CYS A 271 -0.01 1.81 -26.74
N LYS A 272 0.26 3.11 -26.81
CA LYS A 272 0.64 3.91 -25.64
C LYS A 272 -0.61 4.39 -24.90
N ILE A 273 -0.74 3.98 -23.63
CA ILE A 273 -1.84 4.42 -22.76
C ILE A 273 -1.26 5.36 -21.70
N ALA A 274 -1.85 6.55 -21.59
CA ALA A 274 -1.51 7.53 -20.57
C ALA A 274 -2.67 7.69 -19.58
N PHE A 275 -2.34 7.66 -18.29
CA PHE A 275 -3.24 8.03 -17.21
C PHE A 275 -2.82 9.37 -16.64
N VAL A 276 -3.67 10.37 -16.81
CA VAL A 276 -3.45 11.75 -16.37
C VAL A 276 -4.42 12.08 -15.27
N ARG A 277 -3.90 12.32 -14.07
CA ARG A 277 -4.71 12.87 -12.98
C ARG A 277 -4.63 14.38 -12.96
N VAL A 278 -5.79 15.01 -12.86
CA VAL A 278 -5.93 16.45 -12.78
C VAL A 278 -6.74 16.84 -11.56
N THR A 279 -6.16 17.69 -10.73
CA THR A 279 -6.79 18.21 -9.52
C THR A 279 -6.79 19.74 -9.55
N SER A 280 -7.92 20.35 -9.19
CA SER A 280 -8.05 21.81 -9.11
C SER A 280 -7.38 22.34 -7.85
N LYS A 281 -6.40 23.22 -8.00
CA LYS A 281 -5.69 23.84 -6.86
C LYS A 281 -6.58 24.83 -6.07
N SER A 282 -7.57 25.45 -6.72
CA SER A 282 -8.57 26.31 -6.09
C SER A 282 -9.43 25.55 -5.06
N LEU A 283 -9.95 24.38 -5.45
CA LEU A 283 -10.77 23.52 -4.60
C LEU A 283 -9.99 22.94 -3.42
N MET A 284 -8.70 22.67 -3.58
CA MET A 284 -7.81 22.27 -2.48
C MET A 284 -7.63 23.38 -1.42
N LYS A 285 -7.74 24.67 -1.81
CA LYS A 285 -7.53 25.81 -0.91
C LYS A 285 -8.81 26.19 -0.14
N GLU A 286 -9.98 25.94 -0.71
CA GLU A 286 -11.30 26.33 -0.17
C GLU A 286 -12.08 25.17 0.48
N ARG A 287 -11.41 24.06 0.82
CA ARG A 287 -12.04 22.82 1.34
C ARG A 287 -13.05 22.14 0.38
N GLY A 288 -13.00 22.44 -0.93
CA GLY A 288 -13.75 21.71 -1.94
C GLY A 288 -13.18 20.30 -2.21
N ILE A 289 -11.94 20.04 -1.80
CA ILE A 289 -11.33 18.72 -1.77
C ILE A 289 -10.75 18.50 -0.38
N GLU A 290 -11.50 17.85 0.50
CA GLU A 290 -11.12 17.61 1.90
C GLU A 290 -10.19 16.39 2.07
N PHE A 291 -10.18 15.50 1.08
CA PHE A 291 -9.27 14.36 1.00
C PHE A 291 -8.91 14.08 -0.46
N GLY A 292 -7.71 13.57 -0.71
CA GLY A 292 -7.30 13.20 -2.07
C GLY A 292 -7.84 11.83 -2.49
N LEU A 293 -7.73 11.53 -3.78
CA LEU A 293 -7.93 10.18 -4.29
C LEU A 293 -6.59 9.47 -4.53
N GLY A 294 -6.52 8.18 -4.23
CA GLY A 294 -5.45 7.29 -4.67
C GLY A 294 -5.98 6.45 -5.81
N PHE A 295 -5.22 6.27 -6.88
CA PHE A 295 -5.57 5.34 -7.96
C PHE A 295 -4.57 4.19 -7.94
N ASP A 296 -5.10 2.98 -7.76
CA ASP A 296 -4.34 1.76 -7.97
C ASP A 296 -4.34 1.49 -9.47
N VAL A 297 -3.23 1.82 -10.12
CA VAL A 297 -3.04 1.66 -11.56
C VAL A 297 -2.56 0.23 -11.80
N ASP A 298 -3.52 -0.66 -11.87
CA ASP A 298 -3.36 -2.11 -12.05
C ASP A 298 -3.23 -2.52 -13.53
N LEU A 299 -2.85 -1.57 -14.38
CA LEU A 299 -2.77 -1.74 -15.83
C LEU A 299 -1.44 -1.18 -16.36
N PRO A 300 -0.84 -1.81 -17.39
CA PRO A 300 0.40 -1.38 -18.04
C PRO A 300 0.23 -0.04 -18.79
N MET A 301 0.35 1.07 -18.07
CA MET A 301 0.21 2.42 -18.62
C MET A 301 1.17 3.40 -17.98
N GLN A 302 1.51 4.45 -18.73
CA GLN A 302 2.32 5.55 -18.21
C GLN A 302 1.43 6.47 -17.38
N THR A 303 1.89 6.84 -16.19
CA THR A 303 1.13 7.68 -15.26
C THR A 303 1.76 9.06 -15.14
N GLU A 304 0.92 10.10 -15.08
CA GLU A 304 1.35 11.46 -14.81
C GLU A 304 0.32 12.16 -13.92
N THR A 305 0.78 12.89 -12.90
CA THR A 305 -0.08 13.75 -12.07
C THR A 305 0.21 15.21 -12.39
N LEU A 306 -0.81 15.94 -12.85
CA LEU A 306 -0.68 17.32 -13.30
C LEU A 306 -1.55 18.27 -12.48
N ALA A 307 -1.04 19.49 -12.28
CA ALA A 307 -1.87 20.60 -11.86
C ALA A 307 -2.84 20.98 -13.00
N LYS A 308 -4.07 21.40 -12.65
CA LYS A 308 -5.09 21.84 -13.63
C LYS A 308 -4.59 22.85 -14.67
N THR A 309 -3.67 23.76 -14.31
CA THR A 309 -3.04 24.73 -15.22
C THR A 309 -2.18 24.09 -16.32
N HIS A 310 -1.73 22.86 -16.12
CA HIS A 310 -0.92 22.07 -17.05
C HIS A 310 -1.68 20.87 -17.63
N MET A 311 -3.00 20.75 -17.40
CA MET A 311 -3.85 19.66 -17.91
C MET A 311 -3.63 19.39 -19.41
N PHE A 312 -3.21 20.43 -20.15
CA PHE A 312 -3.09 20.41 -21.60
C PHE A 312 -1.64 20.44 -22.13
N ASN A 313 -0.64 20.49 -21.24
CA ASN A 313 0.79 20.42 -21.57
C ASN A 313 1.45 19.16 -20.97
N SER A 314 0.67 18.08 -20.84
CA SER A 314 1.16 16.77 -20.40
C SER A 314 2.18 16.22 -21.39
N ASN A 315 3.39 15.93 -20.90
CA ASN A 315 4.40 15.27 -21.73
C ASN A 315 3.99 13.81 -22.03
N THR A 316 3.37 13.15 -21.05
CA THR A 316 2.95 11.75 -21.15
C THR A 316 1.75 11.56 -22.08
N ALA A 317 0.78 12.48 -22.07
CA ALA A 317 -0.40 12.38 -22.93
C ALA A 317 -0.19 12.96 -24.34
N LYS A 318 0.91 13.69 -24.62
CA LYS A 318 1.14 14.28 -25.94
C LYS A 318 1.22 13.20 -27.03
N ASP A 319 1.98 12.13 -26.76
CA ASP A 319 2.27 11.06 -27.73
C ASP A 319 1.52 9.76 -27.43
N ALA A 320 0.59 9.76 -26.48
CA ALA A 320 -0.23 8.61 -26.16
C ALA A 320 -1.33 8.39 -27.19
N ASP A 321 -1.65 7.13 -27.47
CA ASP A 321 -2.78 6.74 -28.33
C ASP A 321 -4.11 6.85 -27.57
N ILE A 322 -4.08 6.45 -26.29
CA ILE A 322 -5.21 6.49 -25.38
C ILE A 322 -4.86 7.39 -24.21
N VAL A 323 -5.74 8.32 -23.86
CA VAL A 323 -5.60 9.18 -22.69
C VAL A 323 -6.78 8.95 -21.76
N ILE A 324 -6.50 8.48 -20.55
CA ILE A 324 -7.45 8.38 -19.45
C ILE A 324 -7.19 9.58 -18.56
N LEU A 325 -8.12 10.51 -18.51
CA LEU A 325 -8.03 11.71 -17.70
C LEU A 325 -9.01 11.61 -16.54
N ILE A 326 -8.50 11.73 -15.32
CA ILE A 326 -9.30 11.88 -14.11
C ILE A 326 -9.29 13.34 -13.71
N ASN A 327 -10.47 13.91 -13.54
CA ASN A 327 -10.68 15.26 -13.09
C ASN A 327 -11.48 15.20 -11.77
N GLU A 328 -10.77 15.40 -10.67
CA GLU A 328 -11.38 15.40 -9.33
C GLU A 328 -12.25 16.65 -9.19
N VAL A 329 -13.57 16.43 -9.08
CA VAL A 329 -14.56 17.52 -9.10
C VAL A 329 -14.74 18.07 -7.70
N VAL A 330 -15.00 17.20 -6.72
CA VAL A 330 -15.23 17.60 -5.33
C VAL A 330 -15.01 16.41 -4.40
N SER A 331 -14.52 16.65 -3.18
CA SER A 331 -14.46 15.63 -2.13
C SER A 331 -14.74 16.26 -0.77
N ARG A 332 -15.60 15.60 0.02
CA ARG A 332 -16.10 16.09 1.31
C ARG A 332 -16.25 15.00 2.35
N ILE A 333 -16.13 15.41 3.59
CA ILE A 333 -16.24 14.58 4.78
C ILE A 333 -17.44 15.09 5.58
N ASP A 334 -18.45 14.26 5.72
CA ASP A 334 -19.53 14.47 6.68
C ASP A 334 -19.23 13.73 7.99
N ARG A 335 -19.50 14.40 9.12
CA ARG A 335 -19.38 13.82 10.47
C ARG A 335 -20.75 13.85 11.14
N LYS A 336 -21.32 12.67 11.38
CA LYS A 336 -22.54 12.52 12.15
C LYS A 336 -22.25 11.96 13.53
N THR A 337 -22.49 12.76 14.57
CA THR A 337 -22.36 12.32 15.97
C THR A 337 -23.68 11.75 16.50
N PHE A 338 -23.58 10.73 17.35
CA PHE A 338 -24.72 10.16 18.05
C PHE A 338 -24.67 10.52 19.54
N ARG A 339 -25.77 10.24 20.26
CA ARG A 339 -25.92 10.59 21.68
C ARG A 339 -24.72 10.08 22.52
N PRO A 340 -23.99 10.96 23.22
CA PRO A 340 -22.87 10.57 24.08
C PRO A 340 -23.29 9.65 25.22
N LYS A 341 -22.39 8.77 25.66
CA LYS A 341 -22.57 7.91 26.84
C LYS A 341 -21.50 8.24 27.89
N ALA A 342 -21.90 8.38 29.15
CA ALA A 342 -20.99 8.61 30.26
C ALA A 342 -20.42 7.29 30.80
N TYR A 343 -19.13 7.30 31.14
CA TYR A 343 -18.39 6.20 31.75
C TYR A 343 -17.68 6.71 33.01
N SER A 344 -17.60 5.87 34.04
CA SER A 344 -16.92 6.22 35.29
C SER A 344 -15.50 5.67 35.31
N SER A 345 -14.55 6.47 35.83
CA SER A 345 -13.18 6.06 36.10
C SER A 345 -12.62 6.77 37.34
N LYS A 346 -11.34 6.57 37.63
CA LYS A 346 -10.63 7.15 38.76
C LYS A 346 -9.36 7.85 38.27
N ASN A 347 -9.02 8.98 38.87
CA ASN A 347 -7.76 9.66 38.57
C ASN A 347 -6.95 9.84 39.86
N ILE A 348 -5.62 9.79 39.72
CA ILE A 348 -4.70 10.06 40.82
C ILE A 348 -4.67 11.58 41.02
N VAL A 349 -5.03 12.02 42.22
CA VAL A 349 -5.07 13.45 42.61
C VAL A 349 -3.94 13.83 43.57
N GLY A 350 -3.18 12.85 44.06
CA GLY A 350 -2.05 13.04 44.95
C GLY A 350 -1.54 11.72 45.47
N TYR A 351 -0.52 11.79 46.34
CA TYR A 351 0.04 10.64 47.04
C TYR A 351 0.02 10.92 48.54
N THR A 352 -0.15 9.87 49.33
CA THR A 352 0.03 9.91 50.79
C THR A 352 1.07 8.87 51.17
N GLU A 353 1.91 9.19 52.15
CA GLU A 353 2.82 8.19 52.70
C GLU A 353 2.02 7.11 53.41
N GLY A 354 2.33 5.86 53.11
CA GLY A 354 1.73 4.70 53.74
C GLY A 354 2.78 3.67 54.13
N TYR A 355 2.52 2.99 55.24
CA TYR A 355 3.41 1.93 55.70
C TYR A 355 3.50 0.79 54.67
N ASN A 356 4.73 0.34 54.42
CA ASN A 356 5.03 -0.78 53.53
C ASN A 356 5.15 -2.08 54.33
N HIS A 357 4.10 -2.90 54.39
CA HIS A 357 4.13 -4.17 55.13
C HIS A 357 5.16 -5.18 54.60
N ALA A 358 5.62 -5.03 53.36
CA ALA A 358 6.72 -5.85 52.84
C ALA A 358 8.05 -5.55 53.54
N TYR A 359 8.22 -4.35 54.11
CA TYR A 359 9.38 -4.00 54.93
C TYR A 359 9.46 -4.89 56.17
N ASP A 360 8.35 -5.00 56.92
CA ASP A 360 8.30 -5.86 58.12
C ASP A 360 8.55 -7.33 57.78
N GLN A 361 7.96 -7.80 56.68
CA GLN A 361 8.19 -9.18 56.23
C GLN A 361 9.66 -9.42 55.88
N ALA A 362 10.32 -8.45 55.23
CA ALA A 362 11.73 -8.54 54.89
C ALA A 362 12.63 -8.46 56.14
N GLN A 363 12.33 -7.57 57.10
CA GLN A 363 13.06 -7.44 58.35
C GLN A 363 12.90 -8.68 59.25
N LEU A 364 11.68 -9.20 59.37
CA LEU A 364 11.41 -10.44 60.10
C LEU A 364 12.15 -11.62 59.47
N ARG A 365 12.18 -11.69 58.13
CA ARG A 365 12.90 -12.74 57.40
C ARG A 365 14.41 -12.64 57.61
N LEU A 366 14.95 -11.42 57.61
CA LEU A 366 16.36 -11.16 57.91
C LEU A 366 16.71 -11.61 59.33
N GLU A 367 15.88 -11.28 60.32
CA GLU A 367 16.13 -11.64 61.72
C GLU A 367 16.06 -13.16 61.94
N GLN A 368 15.11 -13.85 61.31
CA GLN A 368 15.06 -15.32 61.31
C GLN A 368 16.35 -15.95 60.76
N LEU A 369 16.84 -15.43 59.64
CA LEU A 369 18.08 -15.92 59.02
C LEU A 369 19.31 -15.56 59.85
N ARG A 370 19.31 -14.41 60.54
CA ARG A 370 20.36 -14.01 61.48
C ARG A 370 20.45 -14.96 62.67
N LEU A 371 19.32 -15.28 63.29
CA LEU A 371 19.26 -16.22 64.41
C LEU A 371 19.73 -17.61 63.98
N LYS A 372 19.29 -18.06 62.80
CA LYS A 372 19.70 -19.35 62.24
C LYS A 372 21.20 -19.40 61.93
N ARG A 373 21.77 -18.29 61.44
CA ARG A 373 23.23 -18.13 61.25
C ARG A 373 23.97 -18.20 62.58
N GLN A 374 23.48 -17.53 63.62
CA GLN A 374 24.08 -17.56 64.96
C GLN A 374 23.99 -18.96 65.59
N GLU A 375 22.87 -19.67 65.40
CA GLU A 375 22.72 -21.06 65.84
C GLU A 375 23.75 -21.97 65.17
N LEU A 376 23.93 -21.85 63.84
CA LEU A 376 24.93 -22.62 63.10
C LEU A 376 26.36 -22.28 63.55
N ASN A 377 26.67 -21.01 63.82
CA ASN A 377 27.97 -20.61 64.38
C ASN A 377 28.18 -21.14 65.80
N ASN A 378 27.16 -21.12 66.66
CA ASN A 378 27.23 -21.67 68.02
C ASN A 378 27.37 -23.19 68.01
N ARG A 379 26.71 -23.90 67.09
CA ARG A 379 26.91 -25.34 66.84
C ARG A 379 28.35 -25.59 66.38
N ASN A 380 28.87 -24.81 65.44
CA ASN A 380 30.27 -24.91 65.02
C ASN A 380 31.26 -24.67 66.17
N ASN A 381 30.99 -23.71 67.07
CA ASN A 381 31.85 -23.43 68.23
C ASN A 381 31.73 -24.46 69.37
N SER A 382 30.61 -25.18 69.48
CA SER A 382 30.42 -26.23 70.49
C SER A 382 31.00 -27.59 70.06
N HIS A 383 31.29 -27.79 68.77
CA HIS A 383 31.99 -28.96 68.25
C HIS A 383 33.53 -28.89 68.34
N ILE A 384 34.11 -27.82 68.91
CA ILE A 384 35.58 -27.65 69.07
C ILE A 384 36.10 -28.17 70.45
N LEU A 385 35.24 -28.73 71.31
CA LEU A 385 35.62 -29.25 72.64
C LEU A 385 35.29 -30.74 72.90
N GLY A 386 35.10 -31.55 71.85
CA GLY A 386 34.84 -32.99 72.01
C GLY A 386 35.42 -33.82 70.85
N TRP A 387 36.39 -34.67 71.16
CA TRP A 387 37.24 -35.44 70.25
C TRP A 387 36.48 -36.57 69.50
N PHE A 388 35.88 -36.33 68.31
CA PHE A 388 35.55 -37.38 67.31
C PHE A 388 35.31 -36.82 65.87
N GLY A 389 35.96 -37.41 64.85
CA GLY A 389 35.44 -37.62 63.48
C GLY A 389 35.44 -36.49 62.43
N ALA A 390 36.42 -36.47 61.52
CA ALA A 390 36.58 -35.50 60.42
C ALA A 390 35.56 -35.56 59.25
N ASN A 391 34.47 -36.35 59.35
CA ASN A 391 33.48 -36.50 58.28
C ASN A 391 32.19 -35.67 58.47
N ASP A 392 31.97 -35.02 59.63
CA ASP A 392 30.79 -34.15 59.87
C ASP A 392 31.06 -32.64 59.69
N ILE A 393 32.33 -32.25 59.52
CA ILE A 393 32.74 -30.84 59.43
C ILE A 393 32.47 -30.27 58.02
N THR A 394 32.54 -31.09 56.97
CA THR A 394 32.34 -30.68 55.57
C THR A 394 30.86 -30.44 55.22
N SER A 395 29.92 -31.16 55.84
CA SER A 395 28.47 -30.95 55.64
C SER A 395 27.98 -29.69 56.35
N ALA A 396 28.45 -29.43 57.58
CA ALA A 396 28.13 -28.23 58.35
C ALA A 396 28.67 -26.95 57.69
N ALA A 397 29.89 -26.99 57.15
CA ALA A 397 30.49 -25.85 56.43
C ALA A 397 29.74 -25.50 55.14
N HIS A 398 29.32 -26.51 54.36
CA HIS A 398 28.51 -26.28 53.15
C HIS A 398 27.12 -25.73 53.49
N MET A 399 26.48 -26.23 54.54
CA MET A 399 25.20 -25.69 55.03
C MET A 399 25.34 -24.25 55.53
N ALA A 400 26.41 -23.93 56.25
CA ALA A 400 26.70 -22.57 56.71
C ALA A 400 26.91 -21.60 55.54
N ALA A 401 27.67 -21.99 54.50
CA ALA A 401 27.88 -21.17 53.31
C ALA A 401 26.58 -20.90 52.52
N GLN A 402 25.67 -21.88 52.46
CA GLN A 402 24.38 -21.72 51.79
C GLN A 402 23.42 -20.79 52.57
N GLU A 403 23.39 -20.90 53.90
CA GLU A 403 22.58 -20.01 54.74
C GLU A 403 23.19 -18.59 54.82
N GLU A 404 24.52 -18.46 54.75
CA GLU A 404 25.22 -17.18 54.61
C GLU A 404 24.79 -16.45 53.32
N LYS A 405 24.69 -17.18 52.20
CA LYS A 405 24.21 -16.61 50.94
C LYS A 405 22.75 -16.12 51.07
N LYS A 406 21.86 -16.92 51.67
CA LYS A 406 20.46 -16.52 51.91
C LYS A 406 20.36 -15.32 52.84
N TYR A 407 21.21 -15.24 53.86
CA TYR A 407 21.29 -14.11 54.77
C TYR A 407 21.73 -12.84 54.02
N ASN A 408 22.80 -12.92 53.21
CA ASN A 408 23.27 -11.78 52.42
C ASN A 408 22.24 -11.31 51.39
N GLU A 409 21.51 -12.22 50.75
CA GLU A 409 20.38 -11.89 49.87
C GLU A 409 19.23 -11.23 50.66
N ALA A 410 18.91 -11.71 51.87
CA ALA A 410 17.90 -11.11 52.72
C ALA A 410 18.31 -9.72 53.26
N VAL A 411 19.59 -9.50 53.59
CA VAL A 411 20.14 -8.18 53.94
C VAL A 411 19.96 -7.22 52.78
N ALA A 412 20.37 -7.63 51.57
CA ALA A 412 20.24 -6.80 50.38
C ALA A 412 18.76 -6.46 50.09
N ASN A 413 17.85 -7.45 50.22
CA ASN A 413 16.43 -7.23 50.00
C ASN A 413 15.81 -6.30 51.07
N ALA A 414 16.09 -6.52 52.35
CA ALA A 414 15.54 -5.72 53.45
C ALA A 414 16.09 -4.28 53.49
N THR A 415 17.32 -4.06 52.99
CA THR A 415 17.93 -2.73 52.86
C THR A 415 17.30 -1.92 51.73
N ASN A 416 16.89 -2.58 50.64
CA ASN A 416 16.34 -1.93 49.45
C ASN A 416 14.82 -1.70 49.50
N ILE A 417 14.12 -2.35 50.43
CA ILE A 417 12.69 -2.12 50.63
C ILE A 417 12.52 -0.91 51.59
N PRO A 418 11.91 0.20 51.18
CA PRO A 418 11.68 1.33 52.06
C PRO A 418 10.54 1.05 53.04
N ARG A 419 10.62 1.64 54.24
CA ARG A 419 9.61 1.51 55.30
C ARG A 419 8.29 2.22 54.96
N MET A 420 8.38 3.34 54.25
CA MET A 420 7.25 4.12 53.76
C MET A 420 7.21 4.07 52.24
N ILE A 421 6.02 3.93 51.67
CA ILE A 421 5.77 4.00 50.23
C ILE A 421 4.67 5.00 49.94
N ASP A 422 4.79 5.69 48.81
CA ASP A 422 3.75 6.58 48.32
C ASP A 422 2.54 5.78 47.85
N LYS A 423 1.39 5.98 48.51
CA LYS A 423 0.11 5.40 48.12
C LYS A 423 -0.70 6.45 47.35
N PRO A 424 -1.14 6.16 46.12
CA PRO A 424 -1.92 7.11 45.34
C PRO A 424 -3.31 7.33 45.94
N ILE A 425 -3.75 8.58 45.95
CA ILE A 425 -5.11 9.00 46.32
C ILE A 425 -5.94 9.08 45.05
N TYR A 426 -7.05 8.34 45.01
CA TYR A 426 -7.95 8.29 43.86
C TYR A 426 -9.17 9.18 44.06
N LYS A 427 -9.54 9.91 43.02
CA LYS A 427 -10.84 10.60 42.92
C LYS A 427 -11.65 10.01 41.77
N ASN A 428 -12.93 9.76 42.01
CA ASN A 428 -13.83 9.29 40.95
C ASN A 428 -14.17 10.46 40.02
N TYR A 429 -14.19 10.19 38.72
CA TYR A 429 -14.65 11.13 37.71
C TYR A 429 -15.42 10.38 36.60
N SER A 430 -16.07 11.13 35.72
CA SER A 430 -16.71 10.56 34.53
C SER A 430 -16.13 11.16 33.25
N PHE A 431 -16.04 10.33 32.21
CA PHE A 431 -15.66 10.73 30.87
C PHE A 431 -16.76 10.34 29.87
N SER A 432 -16.81 11.02 28.73
CA SER A 432 -17.86 10.82 27.74
C SER A 432 -17.33 10.07 26.52
N VAL A 433 -18.02 9.02 26.09
CA VAL A 433 -17.75 8.33 24.82
C VAL A 433 -18.81 8.73 23.81
N VAL A 434 -18.35 9.29 22.69
CA VAL A 434 -19.19 9.76 21.59
C VAL A 434 -19.04 8.79 20.41
N PRO A 435 -20.08 8.02 20.07
CA PRO A 435 -20.12 7.30 18.81
C PRO A 435 -20.28 8.31 17.67
N LEU A 436 -19.50 8.15 16.61
CA LEU A 436 -19.58 8.99 15.43
C LEU A 436 -19.48 8.12 14.17
N ARG A 437 -20.14 8.58 13.13
CA ARG A 437 -20.06 8.04 11.78
C ARG A 437 -19.48 9.13 10.89
N THR A 438 -18.40 8.81 10.22
CA THR A 438 -17.76 9.72 9.27
C THR A 438 -17.88 9.15 7.88
N THR A 439 -18.36 9.96 6.94
CA THR A 439 -18.61 9.57 5.55
C THR A 439 -17.79 10.47 4.63
N LYS A 440 -16.94 9.86 3.82
CA LYS A 440 -16.26 10.51 2.69
C LYS A 440 -17.10 10.35 1.45
N VAL A 441 -17.38 11.46 0.78
CA VAL A 441 -18.04 11.50 -0.52
C VAL A 441 -17.13 12.23 -1.50
N ALA A 442 -16.87 11.65 -2.66
CA ALA A 442 -16.20 12.34 -3.75
C ALA A 442 -16.90 12.06 -5.06
N SER A 443 -17.08 13.10 -5.89
CA SER A 443 -17.56 12.95 -7.26
C SER A 443 -16.40 13.20 -8.21
N VAL A 444 -16.21 12.28 -9.14
CA VAL A 444 -15.04 12.26 -10.02
C VAL A 444 -15.49 12.19 -11.45
N GLN A 445 -15.07 13.17 -12.25
CA GLN A 445 -15.25 13.09 -13.69
C GLN A 445 -14.08 12.31 -14.27
N TYR A 446 -14.38 11.35 -15.13
CA TYR A 446 -13.35 10.69 -15.93
C TYR A 446 -13.67 10.84 -17.41
N VAL A 447 -12.60 10.86 -18.19
CA VAL A 447 -12.63 11.08 -19.63
C VAL A 447 -11.66 10.12 -20.26
N ILE A 448 -12.14 9.33 -21.21
CA ILE A 448 -11.31 8.39 -21.97
C ILE A 448 -11.28 8.91 -23.39
N ILE A 449 -10.10 9.19 -23.91
CA ILE A 449 -9.89 9.71 -25.26
C ILE A 449 -9.15 8.64 -26.04
N ASP A 450 -9.81 8.07 -27.05
CA ASP A 450 -9.22 7.12 -27.98
C ASP A 450 -8.89 7.86 -29.29
N ARG A 451 -7.60 8.13 -29.52
CA ARG A 451 -7.13 8.84 -30.71
C ARG A 451 -7.10 7.95 -31.95
N LYS A 452 -6.96 6.63 -31.78
CA LYS A 452 -6.96 5.65 -32.87
C LYS A 452 -8.33 5.58 -33.53
N SER A 453 -9.40 5.58 -32.73
CA SER A 453 -10.78 5.57 -33.23
C SER A 453 -11.44 6.96 -33.32
N ARG A 454 -10.74 8.02 -32.87
CA ARG A 454 -11.21 9.42 -32.79
C ARG A 454 -12.51 9.56 -32.00
N THR A 455 -12.62 8.83 -30.91
CA THR A 455 -13.74 8.89 -29.98
C THR A 455 -13.31 9.34 -28.58
N TYR A 456 -14.25 9.86 -27.83
CA TYR A 456 -14.10 10.11 -26.42
C TYR A 456 -15.34 9.63 -25.66
N PHE A 457 -15.12 9.25 -24.42
CA PHE A 457 -16.14 8.90 -23.44
C PHE A 457 -15.93 9.81 -22.22
N THR A 458 -17.00 10.27 -21.60
CA THR A 458 -16.93 11.00 -20.34
C THR A 458 -18.12 10.65 -19.47
N ASP A 459 -17.86 10.43 -18.19
CA ASP A 459 -18.90 10.21 -17.20
C ASP A 459 -18.40 10.63 -15.82
N PHE A 460 -19.26 10.46 -14.82
CA PHE A 460 -18.95 10.67 -13.42
C PHE A 460 -19.10 9.36 -12.67
N PHE A 461 -18.32 9.20 -11.61
CA PHE A 461 -18.58 8.20 -10.59
C PHE A 461 -18.44 8.84 -9.21
N ASP A 462 -19.27 8.35 -8.29
CA ASP A 462 -19.26 8.77 -6.91
C ASP A 462 -18.56 7.72 -6.06
N ILE A 463 -17.73 8.19 -5.16
CA ILE A 463 -17.02 7.39 -4.18
C ILE A 463 -17.65 7.71 -2.83
N VAL A 464 -18.14 6.68 -2.16
CA VAL A 464 -18.67 6.79 -0.79
C VAL A 464 -17.93 5.81 0.10
N GLN A 465 -17.26 6.33 1.14
CA GLN A 465 -16.58 5.52 2.15
C GLN A 465 -17.05 5.93 3.55
N GLU A 466 -17.65 5.00 4.28
CA GLU A 466 -18.16 5.24 5.63
C GLU A 466 -17.30 4.49 6.66
N LYS A 467 -17.03 5.13 7.81
CA LYS A 467 -16.40 4.48 8.97
C LYS A 467 -17.00 4.99 10.28
N ASN A 468 -17.24 4.06 11.20
CA ASN A 468 -17.70 4.36 12.55
C ASN A 468 -16.50 4.44 13.52
N PHE A 469 -16.52 5.43 14.42
CA PHE A 469 -15.55 5.58 15.51
C PHE A 469 -16.27 5.74 16.85
N LYS A 470 -15.57 5.43 17.94
CA LYS A 470 -16.00 5.73 19.31
C LYS A 470 -14.91 6.52 20.00
N ILE A 471 -15.09 7.83 20.15
CA ILE A 471 -14.07 8.70 20.74
C ILE A 471 -14.41 8.99 22.20
N ALA A 472 -13.45 8.78 23.09
CA ALA A 472 -13.56 9.12 24.50
C ALA A 472 -12.99 10.53 24.77
N TYR A 473 -13.80 11.41 25.33
CA TYR A 473 -13.44 12.78 25.71
C TYR A 473 -13.44 12.93 27.24
N GLY A 474 -12.47 13.67 27.75
CA GLY A 474 -12.37 14.00 29.18
C GLY A 474 -11.65 12.96 30.04
N ILE A 475 -10.91 12.01 29.44
CA ILE A 475 -10.03 11.09 30.19
C ILE A 475 -8.92 11.91 30.85
N GLN A 476 -8.73 11.71 32.15
CA GLN A 476 -7.71 12.41 32.93
C GLN A 476 -6.31 11.86 32.63
N ILE A 477 -5.32 12.74 32.55
CA ILE A 477 -3.92 12.34 32.28
C ILE A 477 -3.36 11.44 33.37
N THR A 478 -3.83 11.62 34.61
CA THR A 478 -3.42 10.85 35.81
C THR A 478 -4.32 9.64 36.08
N ASP A 479 -5.16 9.25 35.13
CA ASP A 479 -5.95 8.01 35.21
C ASP A 479 -5.02 6.79 35.07
N PRO A 480 -4.98 5.86 36.05
CA PRO A 480 -4.13 4.67 35.99
C PRO A 480 -4.52 3.72 34.84
N ASP A 481 -5.80 3.70 34.44
CA ASP A 481 -6.34 2.89 33.35
C ASP A 481 -6.31 3.62 32.00
N ARG A 482 -5.67 4.80 31.92
CA ARG A 482 -5.62 5.60 30.69
C ARG A 482 -5.17 4.80 29.46
N LYS A 483 -4.10 4.00 29.57
CA LYS A 483 -3.62 3.16 28.45
C LYS A 483 -4.68 2.16 27.99
N LYS A 484 -5.45 1.59 28.93
CA LYS A 484 -6.55 0.69 28.62
C LYS A 484 -7.68 1.41 27.91
N HIS A 485 -7.98 2.66 28.28
CA HIS A 485 -8.96 3.48 27.58
C HIS A 485 -8.49 3.88 26.16
N GLU A 486 -7.21 4.20 25.98
CA GLU A 486 -6.60 4.49 24.67
C GLU A 486 -6.62 3.27 23.72
N ILE A 487 -6.61 2.05 24.27
CA ILE A 487 -6.77 0.81 23.47
C ILE A 487 -8.25 0.55 23.11
N ASN A 488 -9.17 0.86 24.03
CA ASN A 488 -10.59 0.51 23.88
C ASN A 488 -11.39 1.52 23.06
N PHE A 489 -10.91 2.76 22.89
CA PHE A 489 -11.59 3.84 22.20
C PHE A 489 -10.67 4.50 21.18
N ASN A 490 -11.26 5.02 20.11
CA ASN A 490 -10.52 5.78 19.11
C ASN A 490 -10.12 7.16 19.64
N THR A 491 -9.07 7.71 19.03
CA THR A 491 -8.63 9.09 19.29
C THR A 491 -9.05 10.05 18.18
N GLU A 492 -9.17 11.34 18.50
CA GLU A 492 -9.38 12.40 17.49
C GLU A 492 -8.25 12.42 16.45
N LYS A 493 -7.03 12.03 16.85
CA LYS A 493 -5.88 11.90 15.96
C LYS A 493 -6.08 10.78 14.93
N GLU A 494 -6.59 9.62 15.35
CA GLU A 494 -6.89 8.50 14.46
C GLU A 494 -8.02 8.83 13.48
N LEU A 495 -9.09 9.48 13.96
CA LEU A 495 -10.17 9.97 13.12
C LEU A 495 -9.64 10.92 12.03
N ARG A 496 -8.90 11.97 12.43
CA ARG A 496 -8.31 12.93 11.48
C ARG A 496 -7.28 12.29 10.55
N GLY A 497 -6.56 11.28 11.04
CA GLY A 497 -5.65 10.47 10.24
C GLY A 497 -6.39 9.76 9.12
N TRP A 498 -7.48 9.06 9.45
CA TRP A 498 -8.34 8.40 8.47
C TRP A 498 -8.97 9.41 7.50
N GLU A 499 -9.48 10.55 7.98
CA GLU A 499 -10.06 11.61 7.15
C GLU A 499 -9.10 12.12 6.07
N ARG A 500 -7.83 12.35 6.44
CA ARG A 500 -6.80 12.85 5.51
C ARG A 500 -6.29 11.78 4.54
N GLN A 501 -6.48 10.49 4.85
CA GLN A 501 -6.03 9.41 3.98
C GLN A 501 -6.76 9.46 2.63
N PRO A 502 -6.05 9.30 1.50
CA PRO A 502 -6.70 9.21 0.22
C PRO A 502 -7.60 7.98 0.11
N VAL A 503 -8.73 8.10 -0.58
CA VAL A 503 -9.55 6.93 -0.91
C VAL A 503 -8.96 6.24 -2.13
N ALA A 504 -8.58 4.97 -1.98
CA ALA A 504 -8.04 4.17 -3.07
C ALA A 504 -9.17 3.72 -4.02
N VAL A 505 -8.97 3.95 -5.31
CA VAL A 505 -9.85 3.55 -6.41
C VAL A 505 -9.05 2.62 -7.32
N ARG A 506 -9.56 1.43 -7.59
CA ARG A 506 -8.97 0.54 -8.59
C ARG A 506 -9.38 1.01 -9.97
N LEU A 507 -8.39 1.23 -10.84
CA LEU A 507 -8.67 1.78 -12.17
C LEU A 507 -9.47 0.80 -13.03
N SER A 508 -9.20 -0.51 -12.90
CA SER A 508 -9.98 -1.57 -13.55
C SER A 508 -11.48 -1.50 -13.26
N ASP A 509 -11.89 -1.24 -12.01
CA ASP A 509 -13.31 -1.14 -11.62
C ASP A 509 -14.01 0.00 -12.40
N MET A 510 -13.35 1.15 -12.53
CA MET A 510 -13.86 2.27 -13.33
C MET A 510 -13.93 1.90 -14.83
N LEU A 511 -12.94 1.19 -15.34
CA LEU A 511 -12.85 0.82 -16.75
C LEU A 511 -13.85 -0.28 -17.16
N ASN A 512 -14.30 -1.11 -16.21
CA ASN A 512 -15.39 -2.06 -16.45
C ASN A 512 -16.71 -1.34 -16.78
N TYR A 513 -17.03 -0.26 -16.05
CA TYR A 513 -18.19 0.56 -16.41
C TYR A 513 -18.06 1.14 -17.83
N TYR A 514 -16.87 1.66 -18.16
CA TYR A 514 -16.59 2.12 -19.51
C TYR A 514 -16.88 0.99 -20.51
N LEU A 515 -16.30 -0.22 -20.32
CA LEU A 515 -16.46 -1.40 -21.19
C LEU A 515 -17.92 -1.78 -21.49
N ASP A 516 -18.82 -1.59 -20.54
CA ASP A 516 -20.23 -1.94 -20.67
C ASP A 516 -21.05 -0.87 -21.41
N HIS A 517 -20.64 0.40 -21.39
CA HIS A 517 -21.42 1.53 -21.91
C HIS A 517 -20.90 2.05 -23.27
N LYS A 518 -20.88 1.19 -24.29
CA LYS A 518 -20.36 1.53 -25.63
C LYS A 518 -21.19 2.59 -26.35
N GLU A 519 -22.48 2.63 -26.10
CA GLU A 519 -23.42 3.60 -26.67
C GLU A 519 -23.11 5.06 -26.31
N LYS A 520 -22.34 5.30 -25.24
CA LYS A 520 -21.92 6.64 -24.81
C LYS A 520 -20.69 7.19 -25.55
N ASP A 521 -19.99 6.38 -26.35
CA ASP A 521 -18.81 6.82 -27.10
C ASP A 521 -19.18 7.89 -28.15
N LYS A 522 -18.52 9.05 -28.12
CA LYS A 522 -18.78 10.19 -29.01
C LYS A 522 -17.57 10.49 -29.89
N LYS A 523 -17.79 10.88 -31.15
CA LYS A 523 -16.69 11.37 -32.02
C LYS A 523 -16.28 12.79 -31.64
N TYR A 524 -14.99 13.11 -31.75
CA TYR A 524 -14.49 14.48 -31.61
C TYR A 524 -13.74 14.95 -32.85
N ARG A 525 -13.74 16.27 -33.08
CA ARG A 525 -13.07 16.92 -34.22
C ARG A 525 -11.77 17.63 -33.83
N SER A 526 -11.67 18.14 -32.59
CA SER A 526 -10.50 18.82 -32.08
C SER A 526 -10.37 18.62 -30.57
N MET A 527 -9.12 18.64 -30.07
CA MET A 527 -8.84 18.55 -28.64
C MET A 527 -9.45 19.72 -27.87
N ALA A 528 -9.43 20.94 -28.41
CA ALA A 528 -10.05 22.12 -27.79
C ALA A 528 -11.54 21.92 -27.46
N ARG A 529 -12.28 21.17 -28.29
CA ARG A 529 -13.69 20.87 -28.00
C ARG A 529 -13.84 19.90 -26.82
N ILE A 530 -12.97 18.89 -26.70
CA ILE A 530 -12.94 18.00 -25.53
C ILE A 530 -12.65 18.82 -24.27
N GLN A 531 -11.68 19.73 -24.32
CA GLN A 531 -11.33 20.60 -23.18
C GLN A 531 -12.54 21.40 -22.68
N ASN A 532 -13.28 22.04 -23.59
CA ASN A 532 -14.49 22.77 -23.22
C ASN A 532 -15.56 21.86 -22.59
N ILE A 533 -15.72 20.62 -23.09
CA ILE A 533 -16.65 19.65 -22.51
C ILE A 533 -16.25 19.27 -21.09
N ILE A 534 -14.95 19.03 -20.84
CA ILE A 534 -14.45 18.69 -19.51
C ILE A 534 -14.77 19.82 -18.53
N ILE A 535 -14.45 21.06 -18.90
CA ILE A 535 -14.69 22.23 -18.04
C ILE A 535 -16.18 22.45 -17.80
N ASN A 536 -17.01 22.36 -18.84
CA ASN A 536 -18.46 22.59 -18.73
C ASN A 536 -19.15 21.51 -17.89
N ASN A 537 -18.84 20.23 -18.13
CA ASN A 537 -19.40 19.13 -17.35
C ASN A 537 -19.02 19.26 -15.87
N ARG A 538 -17.76 19.61 -15.59
CA ARG A 538 -17.30 19.87 -14.22
C ARG A 538 -18.07 21.02 -13.59
N ASN A 539 -18.22 22.15 -14.28
CA ASN A 539 -18.95 23.30 -13.76
C ASN A 539 -20.43 22.96 -13.47
N LYS A 540 -21.05 22.13 -14.31
CA LYS A 540 -22.40 21.60 -14.07
C LYS A 540 -22.46 20.74 -12.81
N ALA A 541 -21.53 19.79 -12.66
CA ALA A 541 -21.47 18.92 -11.49
C ALA A 541 -21.16 19.70 -10.19
N LEU A 542 -20.27 20.70 -10.24
CA LEU A 542 -20.03 21.60 -9.11
C LEU A 542 -21.29 22.38 -8.74
N ALA A 543 -21.99 22.94 -9.73
CA ALA A 543 -23.23 23.67 -9.50
C ALA A 543 -24.31 22.78 -8.87
N GLU A 544 -24.52 21.56 -9.40
CA GLU A 544 -25.46 20.58 -8.83
C GLU A 544 -25.06 20.19 -7.41
N PHE A 545 -23.78 19.91 -7.17
CA PHE A 545 -23.27 19.54 -5.86
C PHE A 545 -23.48 20.65 -4.82
N TYR A 546 -23.15 21.91 -5.16
CA TYR A 546 -23.33 23.04 -4.25
C TYR A 546 -24.77 23.55 -4.15
N SER A 547 -25.64 23.26 -5.14
CA SER A 547 -27.06 23.64 -5.09
C SER A 547 -27.81 23.02 -3.92
N ASN A 548 -27.31 21.89 -3.40
CA ASN A 548 -27.89 21.18 -2.25
C ASN A 548 -27.38 21.68 -0.89
N GLU A 549 -26.40 22.58 -0.84
CA GLU A 549 -25.69 22.93 0.41
C GLU A 549 -25.47 24.41 0.66
N TYR A 550 -25.70 25.28 -0.32
CA TYR A 550 -25.48 26.70 -0.14
C TYR A 550 -26.73 27.43 0.35
N ASP A 551 -26.97 27.28 1.66
CA ASP A 551 -27.57 28.32 2.49
C ASP A 551 -26.45 29.20 3.10
N SER A 552 -25.37 29.46 2.33
CA SER A 552 -24.42 30.49 2.73
C SER A 552 -25.09 31.83 2.47
N ASP A 553 -25.72 32.36 3.51
CA ASP A 553 -26.25 33.71 3.60
C ASP A 553 -25.10 34.73 3.45
N THR A 554 -24.52 34.84 2.25
CA THR A 554 -23.66 35.97 1.86
C THR A 554 -24.49 37.25 1.70
N GLY A 555 -25.81 37.19 1.96
CA GLY A 555 -26.82 38.08 1.45
C GLY A 555 -26.93 37.94 -0.07
N ASN A 556 -28.15 37.99 -0.62
CA ASN A 556 -28.39 38.06 -2.07
C ASN A 556 -27.94 39.43 -2.64
N ASP A 557 -26.71 39.88 -2.42
CA ASP A 557 -26.20 41.12 -2.98
C ASP A 557 -25.94 40.94 -4.49
N PRO A 558 -26.70 41.62 -5.36
CA PRO A 558 -26.64 41.42 -6.81
C PRO A 558 -25.34 41.94 -7.45
N ARG A 559 -24.40 42.49 -6.66
CA ARG A 559 -23.07 42.92 -7.09
C ARG A 559 -22.05 41.79 -7.07
N TYR A 560 -22.32 40.68 -6.37
CA TYR A 560 -21.46 39.49 -6.45
C TYR A 560 -21.42 38.91 -7.86
N ASP A 561 -22.53 38.92 -8.60
CA ASP A 561 -22.58 38.48 -10.00
C ASP A 561 -21.70 39.33 -10.95
N SER A 562 -21.26 40.50 -10.48
CA SER A 562 -20.36 41.38 -11.22
C SER A 562 -18.89 41.18 -10.83
N THR A 563 -18.61 40.45 -9.75
CA THR A 563 -17.27 40.31 -9.16
C THR A 563 -16.77 38.87 -9.33
N VAL A 564 -15.47 38.70 -9.53
CA VAL A 564 -14.83 37.40 -9.72
C VAL A 564 -13.57 37.27 -8.87
N MET A 565 -13.22 36.04 -8.51
CA MET A 565 -11.90 35.74 -7.97
C MET A 565 -10.92 35.53 -9.13
N VAL A 566 -9.71 36.07 -8.98
CA VAL A 566 -8.61 35.91 -9.94
C VAL A 566 -7.47 35.14 -9.27
N LEU A 567 -7.06 34.04 -9.88
CA LEU A 567 -6.10 33.07 -9.36
C LEU A 567 -4.86 33.02 -10.27
N SER A 568 -3.69 33.38 -9.74
CA SER A 568 -2.42 33.29 -10.47
C SER A 568 -1.88 31.84 -10.50
N PRO A 569 -1.38 31.34 -11.65
CA PRO A 569 -0.85 29.98 -11.79
C PRO A 569 0.31 29.61 -10.85
N ASP A 570 1.13 30.59 -10.47
CA ASP A 570 2.37 30.42 -9.69
C ASP A 570 2.19 30.44 -8.16
N ARG A 571 0.92 30.47 -7.69
CA ARG A 571 0.53 30.42 -6.27
C ARG A 571 1.02 31.58 -5.39
N ARG A 572 1.51 32.70 -5.96
CA ARG A 572 1.98 33.85 -5.17
C ARG A 572 0.87 34.85 -4.80
N GLY A 573 -0.28 34.82 -5.47
CA GLY A 573 -1.39 35.75 -5.20
C GLY A 573 -2.79 35.20 -5.53
N THR A 574 -3.74 35.51 -4.65
CA THR A 574 -5.19 35.51 -4.91
C THR A 574 -5.63 36.95 -4.98
N GLY A 575 -6.37 37.33 -6.02
CA GLY A 575 -6.92 38.67 -6.20
C GLY A 575 -8.38 38.65 -6.60
N SER A 576 -8.92 39.83 -6.88
CA SER A 576 -10.29 40.04 -7.32
C SER A 576 -10.32 40.71 -8.68
N GLY A 577 -11.45 40.62 -9.36
CA GLY A 577 -11.73 41.34 -10.59
C GLY A 577 -13.23 41.58 -10.72
N PHE A 578 -13.64 42.33 -11.74
CA PHE A 578 -15.06 42.52 -12.03
C PHE A 578 -15.31 42.71 -13.52
N PHE A 579 -16.52 42.34 -13.95
CA PHE A 579 -16.97 42.45 -15.33
C PHE A 579 -17.14 43.91 -15.75
N VAL A 580 -16.39 44.36 -16.76
CA VAL A 580 -16.57 45.67 -17.42
C VAL A 580 -17.43 45.55 -18.70
N THR A 581 -17.38 44.39 -19.34
CA THR A 581 -18.36 43.90 -20.32
C THR A 581 -18.81 42.51 -19.90
N ASP A 582 -19.66 41.86 -20.69
CA ASP A 582 -20.22 40.55 -20.36
C ASP A 582 -19.13 39.47 -20.21
N ASN A 583 -18.01 39.59 -20.91
CA ASN A 583 -16.94 38.57 -20.94
C ASN A 583 -15.52 39.16 -20.80
N ILE A 584 -15.39 40.44 -20.44
CA ILE A 584 -14.11 41.08 -20.12
C ILE A 584 -14.12 41.53 -18.67
N ILE A 585 -13.12 41.07 -17.93
CA ILE A 585 -12.86 41.40 -16.54
C ILE A 585 -11.75 42.45 -16.46
N LEU A 586 -11.93 43.44 -15.59
CA LEU A 586 -10.88 44.32 -15.13
C LEU A 586 -10.34 43.82 -13.78
N THR A 587 -9.02 43.82 -13.63
CA THR A 587 -8.32 43.51 -12.38
C THR A 587 -7.03 44.34 -12.30
N ASN A 588 -6.19 44.10 -11.29
CA ASN A 588 -4.87 44.73 -11.21
C ASN A 588 -3.82 43.98 -12.02
N TYR A 589 -2.81 44.70 -12.51
CA TYR A 589 -1.68 44.09 -13.20
C TYR A 589 -0.90 43.19 -12.24
N HIS A 590 -0.62 43.61 -11.01
CA HIS A 590 0.14 42.79 -10.05
C HIS A 590 -0.60 41.50 -9.61
N VAL A 591 -1.90 41.38 -9.90
CA VAL A 591 -2.67 40.15 -9.64
C VAL A 591 -2.43 39.10 -10.74
N VAL A 592 -2.27 39.54 -11.98
CA VAL A 592 -2.06 38.67 -13.14
C VAL A 592 -0.58 38.53 -13.53
N GLU A 593 0.24 39.50 -13.14
CA GLU A 593 1.67 39.64 -13.45
C GLU A 593 1.99 39.36 -14.93
N LYS A 594 3.03 38.55 -15.21
CA LYS A 594 3.48 38.18 -16.56
C LYS A 594 2.74 36.95 -17.12
N ASN A 595 1.68 36.48 -16.46
CA ASN A 595 0.97 35.28 -16.91
C ASN A 595 0.12 35.60 -18.14
N GLU A 596 0.23 34.77 -19.19
CA GLU A 596 -0.63 34.89 -20.38
C GLU A 596 -2.08 34.49 -20.06
N PHE A 597 -2.25 33.52 -19.16
CA PHE A 597 -3.54 33.00 -18.73
C PHE A 597 -3.66 33.01 -17.21
N VAL A 598 -4.85 33.33 -16.73
CA VAL A 598 -5.22 33.29 -15.30
C VAL A 598 -6.48 32.47 -15.10
N GLU A 599 -6.63 31.89 -13.92
CA GLU A 599 -7.85 31.18 -13.53
C GLU A 599 -8.84 32.16 -12.89
N ILE A 600 -10.11 32.03 -13.25
CA ILE A 600 -11.19 32.91 -12.84
C ILE A 600 -12.29 32.07 -12.21
N LYS A 601 -12.79 32.46 -11.04
CA LYS A 601 -13.95 31.86 -10.37
C LYS A 601 -15.07 32.89 -10.20
N LEU A 602 -16.27 32.55 -10.66
CA LEU A 602 -17.47 33.39 -10.60
C LEU A 602 -18.27 33.11 -9.31
N HIS A 603 -19.23 33.99 -9.00
CA HIS A 603 -20.12 33.87 -7.83
C HIS A 603 -20.92 32.57 -7.78
N ASN A 604 -21.39 32.10 -8.92
CA ASN A 604 -22.08 30.81 -9.05
C ASN A 604 -21.13 29.60 -9.01
N ASN A 605 -19.91 29.76 -8.49
CA ASN A 605 -18.84 28.76 -8.44
C ASN A 605 -18.34 28.26 -9.81
N MET A 606 -18.79 28.84 -10.94
CA MET A 606 -18.21 28.50 -12.24
C MET A 606 -16.76 28.94 -12.30
N GLU A 607 -15.89 28.04 -12.75
CA GLU A 607 -14.49 28.35 -13.00
C GLU A 607 -14.22 28.37 -14.52
N THR A 608 -13.40 29.32 -14.96
CA THR A 608 -12.96 29.46 -16.35
C THR A 608 -11.51 29.94 -16.40
N PHE A 609 -10.82 29.69 -17.52
CA PHE A 609 -9.57 30.38 -17.81
C PHE A 609 -9.86 31.72 -18.49
N GLY A 610 -9.00 32.69 -18.22
CA GLY A 610 -9.00 33.99 -18.86
C GLY A 610 -7.66 34.30 -19.51
N LYS A 611 -7.69 34.85 -20.72
CA LYS A 611 -6.50 35.34 -21.42
C LYS A 611 -6.29 36.81 -21.08
N VAL A 612 -5.09 37.16 -20.62
CA VAL A 612 -4.72 38.58 -20.41
C VAL A 612 -4.60 39.24 -21.78
N MET A 613 -5.48 40.21 -22.07
CA MET A 613 -5.51 40.91 -23.37
C MET A 613 -4.63 42.16 -23.37
N ALA A 614 -4.58 42.85 -22.24
CA ALA A 614 -3.93 44.15 -22.11
C ALA A 614 -3.63 44.44 -20.65
N TYR A 615 -2.59 45.23 -20.41
CA TYR A 615 -2.27 45.72 -19.08
C TYR A 615 -1.61 47.11 -19.12
N ASP A 616 -1.66 47.80 -18.00
CA ASP A 616 -0.98 49.05 -17.73
C ASP A 616 -0.23 48.92 -16.40
N LEU A 617 1.08 48.72 -16.50
CA LEU A 617 2.02 48.63 -15.38
C LEU A 617 1.95 49.85 -14.46
N TYR A 618 1.71 51.02 -15.04
CA TYR A 618 1.79 52.28 -14.35
C TYR A 618 0.53 52.55 -13.52
N ARG A 619 -0.65 52.27 -14.08
CA ARG A 619 -1.95 52.35 -13.39
C ARG A 619 -2.25 51.12 -12.54
N ASP A 620 -1.48 50.05 -12.69
CA ASP A 620 -1.71 48.74 -12.09
C ASP A 620 -3.08 48.16 -12.50
N LEU A 621 -3.37 48.14 -13.81
CA LEU A 621 -4.63 47.63 -14.37
C LEU A 621 -4.37 46.55 -15.42
N ALA A 622 -5.26 45.56 -15.52
CA ALA A 622 -5.22 44.53 -16.53
C ALA A 622 -6.63 44.14 -17.01
N LEU A 623 -6.76 43.81 -18.29
CA LEU A 623 -7.96 43.27 -18.91
C LEU A 623 -7.79 41.78 -19.20
N VAL A 624 -8.77 41.00 -18.77
CA VAL A 624 -8.80 39.55 -18.94
C VAL A 624 -10.05 39.16 -19.72
N LYS A 625 -9.89 38.48 -20.86
CA LYS A 625 -10.99 37.90 -21.63
C LYS A 625 -11.28 36.49 -21.14
N ILE A 626 -12.54 36.19 -20.88
CA ILE A 626 -12.97 34.85 -20.47
C ILE A 626 -14.01 34.28 -21.43
N ASN A 627 -14.18 32.96 -21.38
CA ASN A 627 -15.24 32.22 -22.08
C ASN A 627 -16.43 31.92 -21.15
N ALA A 628 -16.83 32.92 -20.35
CA ALA A 628 -18.02 32.90 -19.52
C ALA A 628 -18.65 34.30 -19.51
N HIS A 629 -19.94 34.37 -19.17
CA HIS A 629 -20.65 35.64 -19.09
C HIS A 629 -20.96 36.00 -17.64
N GLY A 630 -20.79 37.28 -17.29
CA GLY A 630 -21.20 37.84 -16.00
C GLY A 630 -21.85 39.20 -16.17
N LYS A 631 -22.18 39.84 -15.05
CA LYS A 631 -22.94 41.10 -15.04
C LYS A 631 -22.01 42.30 -15.11
N PRO A 632 -22.03 43.12 -16.19
CA PRO A 632 -21.15 44.27 -16.29
C PRO A 632 -21.51 45.36 -15.27
N VAL A 633 -20.51 45.90 -14.58
CA VAL A 633 -20.69 47.01 -13.64
C VAL A 633 -21.02 48.32 -14.36
N ARG A 634 -21.53 49.30 -13.59
CA ARG A 634 -21.63 50.69 -14.01
C ARG A 634 -20.50 51.50 -13.37
N LEU A 635 -19.73 52.23 -14.16
CA LEU A 635 -18.71 53.14 -13.66
C LEU A 635 -19.34 54.45 -13.19
N TYR A 636 -18.78 55.03 -12.15
CA TYR A 636 -19.16 56.38 -11.73
C TYR A 636 -18.71 57.41 -12.78
N SER A 637 -19.49 58.48 -12.93
CA SER A 637 -19.34 59.46 -14.01
C SER A 637 -19.52 60.92 -13.59
N LYS A 638 -19.76 61.19 -12.29
CA LYS A 638 -19.91 62.56 -11.77
C LYS A 638 -18.58 63.15 -11.29
N ASN A 639 -18.50 64.47 -11.24
CA ASN A 639 -17.26 65.22 -10.97
C ASN A 639 -16.58 64.89 -9.63
N SER A 640 -17.34 64.64 -8.56
CA SER A 640 -16.78 64.32 -7.24
C SER A 640 -17.68 63.39 -6.42
N LEU A 641 -17.07 62.76 -5.41
CA LEU A 641 -17.74 62.09 -4.31
C LEU A 641 -17.79 63.07 -3.11
N PRO A 642 -18.93 63.18 -2.40
CA PRO A 642 -18.97 63.94 -1.17
C PRO A 642 -18.05 63.29 -0.12
N ALA A 643 -17.35 64.10 0.68
CA ALA A 643 -16.52 63.61 1.78
C ALA A 643 -17.35 62.78 2.76
N GLY A 644 -16.79 61.67 3.26
CA GLY A 644 -17.46 60.82 4.26
C GLY A 644 -18.55 59.89 3.69
N VAL A 645 -18.82 59.90 2.38
CA VAL A 645 -19.79 58.93 1.83
C VAL A 645 -19.29 57.51 1.96
N THR A 646 -20.23 56.61 2.25
CA THR A 646 -19.95 55.18 2.35
C THR A 646 -19.44 54.61 1.03
N LEU A 647 -18.31 53.92 1.09
CA LEU A 647 -17.76 53.11 0.02
C LEU A 647 -17.71 51.64 0.45
N GLU A 648 -17.92 50.75 -0.52
CA GLU A 648 -17.97 49.31 -0.29
C GLU A 648 -17.00 48.60 -1.22
N ALA A 649 -16.01 47.92 -0.65
CA ALA A 649 -15.11 47.08 -1.40
C ALA A 649 -15.64 45.66 -1.43
N ILE A 650 -15.76 45.09 -2.62
CA ILE A 650 -16.11 43.69 -2.80
C ILE A 650 -14.89 42.95 -3.31
N GLY A 651 -14.55 41.84 -2.67
CA GLY A 651 -13.39 41.05 -3.04
C GLY A 651 -13.27 39.74 -2.29
N HIS A 652 -12.07 39.17 -2.31
CA HIS A 652 -11.80 37.83 -1.80
C HIS A 652 -10.64 37.85 -0.78
N PRO A 653 -10.76 38.60 0.33
CA PRO A 653 -9.66 38.86 1.25
C PRO A 653 -9.13 37.56 1.84
N LYS A 654 -7.81 37.36 1.77
CA LYS A 654 -7.10 36.14 2.22
C LYS A 654 -7.67 34.82 1.65
N GLY A 655 -8.44 34.89 0.56
CA GLY A 655 -9.10 33.72 -0.04
C GLY A 655 -10.48 33.39 0.53
N PHE A 656 -11.04 34.21 1.42
CA PHE A 656 -12.46 34.11 1.79
C PHE A 656 -13.31 34.70 0.67
N PRO A 657 -14.22 33.94 0.04
CA PRO A 657 -14.88 34.38 -1.16
C PRO A 657 -16.01 35.40 -0.89
N PHE A 658 -16.28 36.27 -1.87
CA PHE A 658 -17.42 37.22 -1.89
C PHE A 658 -17.62 38.00 -0.59
N THR A 659 -16.56 38.65 -0.10
CA THR A 659 -16.62 39.48 1.10
C THR A 659 -16.86 40.95 0.74
N ILE A 660 -17.81 41.58 1.43
CA ILE A 660 -18.01 43.02 1.39
C ILE A 660 -17.36 43.64 2.63
N THR A 661 -16.50 44.63 2.41
CA THR A 661 -16.02 45.52 3.47
C THR A 661 -16.49 46.94 3.20
N ARG A 662 -16.84 47.67 4.27
CA ARG A 662 -17.41 49.02 4.17
C ARG A 662 -16.51 50.01 4.89
N GLY A 663 -16.39 51.20 4.31
CA GLY A 663 -15.72 52.36 4.88
C GLY A 663 -16.28 53.63 4.26
N VAL A 664 -15.52 54.71 4.28
CA VAL A 664 -15.88 56.02 3.72
C VAL A 664 -14.87 56.49 2.69
N PHE A 665 -15.33 57.39 1.82
CA PHE A 665 -14.48 58.20 0.98
C PHE A 665 -13.72 59.21 1.86
N SER A 666 -12.40 59.04 1.98
CA SER A 666 -11.57 59.97 2.75
C SER A 666 -11.12 61.15 1.88
N ALA A 667 -10.51 60.86 0.71
CA ALA A 667 -10.03 61.91 -0.18
C ALA A 667 -9.59 61.39 -1.57
N TYR A 668 -9.44 62.29 -2.52
CA TYR A 668 -8.65 62.04 -3.73
C TYR A 668 -7.16 62.30 -3.49
N ARG A 669 -6.31 61.45 -4.07
CA ARG A 669 -4.85 61.56 -3.97
C ARG A 669 -4.23 61.41 -5.35
N LYS A 670 -3.24 62.25 -5.64
CA LYS A 670 -2.41 62.12 -6.84
C LYS A 670 -0.98 61.80 -6.40
N ARG A 671 -0.50 60.59 -6.70
CA ARG A 671 0.77 60.05 -6.19
C ARG A 671 1.50 59.27 -7.30
N PRO A 672 2.82 59.10 -7.23
CA PRO A 672 3.54 58.17 -8.10
C PRO A 672 2.98 56.74 -7.98
N SER A 673 3.15 55.93 -9.03
CA SER A 673 2.73 54.53 -8.99
C SER A 673 3.47 53.78 -7.87
N LYS A 674 2.75 52.95 -7.13
CA LYS A 674 3.35 52.10 -6.09
C LYS A 674 4.11 50.89 -6.67
N PHE A 675 3.72 50.46 -7.87
CA PHE A 675 4.20 49.22 -8.49
C PHE A 675 5.26 49.44 -9.58
N LEU A 676 5.54 50.70 -9.92
CA LEU A 676 6.55 51.06 -10.89
C LEU A 676 7.30 52.31 -10.42
N ASN A 677 8.62 52.26 -10.41
CA ASN A 677 9.47 53.44 -10.16
C ASN A 677 9.36 54.42 -11.34
N SER A 678 8.31 55.24 -11.32
CA SER A 678 7.99 56.20 -12.36
C SER A 678 7.60 57.55 -11.75
N ARG A 679 8.01 58.64 -12.43
CA ARG A 679 7.61 60.02 -12.07
C ARG A 679 6.17 60.34 -12.49
N ARG A 680 5.52 59.49 -13.29
CA ARG A 680 4.13 59.70 -13.69
C ARG A 680 3.24 59.69 -12.43
N MET A 681 2.21 60.54 -12.39
CA MET A 681 1.26 60.65 -11.27
C MET A 681 -0.13 60.00 -11.49
N VAL A 682 -0.51 59.01 -10.66
CA VAL A 682 -1.77 58.23 -10.73
C VAL A 682 -2.77 58.88 -9.80
N ARG A 683 -4.05 58.93 -10.21
CA ARG A 683 -5.14 59.34 -9.33
C ARG A 683 -5.67 58.14 -8.56
N TYR A 684 -5.72 58.28 -7.25
CA TYR A 684 -6.26 57.30 -6.30
C TYR A 684 -7.43 57.88 -5.51
N ILE A 685 -8.34 57.00 -5.11
CA ILE A 685 -9.32 57.22 -4.06
C ILE A 685 -8.72 56.65 -2.77
N GLN A 686 -8.63 57.49 -1.74
CA GLN A 686 -8.29 57.06 -0.38
C GLN A 686 -9.57 56.69 0.37
N THR A 687 -9.56 55.55 1.04
CA THR A 687 -10.66 55.05 1.87
C THR A 687 -10.10 54.33 3.10
N ASP A 688 -10.92 54.25 4.14
CA ASP A 688 -10.69 53.44 5.34
C ASP A 688 -11.39 52.07 5.27
N ALA A 689 -12.09 51.76 4.16
CA ALA A 689 -12.64 50.43 3.94
C ALA A 689 -11.53 49.39 4.02
N ALA A 690 -11.78 48.27 4.71
CA ALA A 690 -10.78 47.24 4.91
C ALA A 690 -10.36 46.59 3.56
N ILE A 691 -9.19 46.97 3.05
CA ILE A 691 -8.57 46.41 1.85
C ILE A 691 -7.40 45.51 2.27
N ASN A 692 -7.58 44.20 2.12
CA ASN A 692 -6.56 43.19 2.42
C ASN A 692 -6.11 42.47 1.15
N SER A 693 -4.98 41.74 1.22
CA SER A 693 -4.54 40.84 0.14
C SER A 693 -5.72 39.96 -0.28
N GLY A 694 -6.10 39.96 -1.56
CA GLY A 694 -7.33 39.32 -2.03
C GLY A 694 -8.42 40.28 -2.51
N ASN A 695 -8.48 41.51 -1.97
CA ASN A 695 -9.35 42.57 -2.48
C ASN A 695 -8.74 43.31 -3.69
N SER A 696 -7.42 43.24 -3.85
CA SER A 696 -6.71 43.86 -4.98
C SER A 696 -7.28 43.39 -6.31
N GLY A 697 -7.61 44.34 -7.17
CA GLY A 697 -8.26 44.19 -8.46
C GLY A 697 -9.80 44.21 -8.39
N GLY A 698 -10.37 44.11 -7.19
CA GLY A 698 -11.81 44.15 -6.96
C GLY A 698 -12.40 45.57 -7.04
N PRO A 699 -13.72 45.68 -7.24
CA PRO A 699 -14.40 46.97 -7.35
C PRO A 699 -14.55 47.67 -5.99
N LEU A 700 -14.38 48.99 -5.99
CA LEU A 700 -14.82 49.89 -4.93
C LEU A 700 -16.11 50.58 -5.37
N PHE A 701 -17.21 50.33 -4.66
CA PHE A 701 -18.53 50.82 -4.99
C PHE A 701 -18.92 52.06 -4.17
N TYR A 702 -19.59 53.00 -4.82
CA TYR A 702 -20.51 53.93 -4.18
C TYR A 702 -21.92 53.58 -4.65
N LYS A 703 -22.76 53.08 -3.74
CA LYS A 703 -24.05 52.45 -4.08
C LYS A 703 -23.83 51.29 -5.07
N ASN A 704 -24.41 51.38 -6.27
CA ASN A 704 -24.30 50.38 -7.33
C ASN A 704 -23.35 50.79 -8.46
N LYS A 705 -22.47 51.79 -8.24
CA LYS A 705 -21.51 52.26 -9.25
C LYS A 705 -20.07 52.12 -8.75
N VAL A 706 -19.19 51.63 -9.61
CA VAL A 706 -17.76 51.50 -9.32
C VAL A 706 -17.09 52.86 -9.41
N VAL A 707 -16.49 53.30 -8.31
CA VAL A 707 -15.73 54.54 -8.21
C VAL A 707 -14.22 54.30 -8.30
N GLY A 708 -13.75 53.08 -8.12
CA GLY A 708 -12.35 52.72 -8.31
C GLY A 708 -12.05 51.23 -8.25
N VAL A 709 -10.79 50.87 -8.46
CA VAL A 709 -10.27 49.49 -8.37
C VAL A 709 -9.33 49.39 -7.18
N ASN A 710 -9.70 48.59 -6.18
CA ASN A 710 -8.88 48.39 -4.98
C ASN A 710 -7.50 47.87 -5.38
N THR A 711 -6.42 48.46 -4.86
CA THR A 711 -5.05 48.12 -5.34
C THR A 711 -4.06 47.89 -4.21
N TRP A 712 -3.86 48.85 -3.31
CA TRP A 712 -2.87 48.77 -2.24
C TRP A 712 -3.32 49.47 -0.97
N LYS A 713 -2.72 49.07 0.16
CA LYS A 713 -2.81 49.78 1.44
C LYS A 713 -1.43 50.18 1.93
N ARG A 714 -1.34 51.23 2.73
CA ARG A 714 -0.12 51.55 3.47
C ARG A 714 -0.01 50.59 4.66
N ILE A 715 1.20 50.09 4.92
CA ILE A 715 1.51 49.20 6.05
C ILE A 715 2.69 49.83 6.80
N GLY A 716 2.60 49.90 8.12
CA GLY A 716 3.62 50.40 9.05
C GLY A 716 3.14 50.18 10.49
N ASP A 717 4.05 50.23 11.47
CA ASP A 717 3.76 49.83 12.86
C ASP A 717 2.62 50.64 13.52
N ASP A 718 2.33 51.85 13.02
CA ASP A 718 1.24 52.73 13.49
C ASP A 718 0.26 53.16 12.38
N ILE A 719 0.14 52.40 11.28
CA ILE A 719 -0.71 52.78 10.13
C ILE A 719 -1.80 51.72 9.87
N ASP A 720 -3.00 52.01 10.38
CA ASP A 720 -4.22 51.26 10.09
C ASP A 720 -5.20 52.05 9.21
N ASN A 721 -6.02 51.32 8.44
CA ASN A 721 -7.14 51.86 7.68
C ASN A 721 -6.79 52.95 6.64
N LEU A 722 -5.61 52.84 6.02
CA LEU A 722 -5.20 53.72 4.92
C LEU A 722 -5.08 52.93 3.61
N ALA A 723 -6.21 52.79 2.90
CA ALA A 723 -6.31 52.05 1.66
C ALA A 723 -6.53 52.94 0.43
N PHE A 724 -6.11 52.44 -0.74
CA PHE A 724 -6.14 53.16 -2.00
C PHE A 724 -6.74 52.31 -3.12
N ALA A 725 -7.63 52.94 -3.89
CA ALA A 725 -8.19 52.40 -5.12
C ALA A 725 -7.83 53.28 -6.33
N VAL A 726 -7.52 52.69 -7.48
CA VAL A 726 -7.30 53.42 -8.73
C VAL A 726 -8.59 54.12 -9.12
N HIS A 727 -8.53 55.44 -9.34
CA HIS A 727 -9.71 56.27 -9.56
C HIS A 727 -10.45 55.89 -10.87
N TYR A 728 -11.78 55.91 -10.89
CA TYR A 728 -12.59 55.54 -12.07
C TYR A 728 -12.18 56.27 -13.36
N ALA A 729 -11.74 57.53 -13.27
CA ALA A 729 -11.25 58.26 -14.44
C ALA A 729 -9.97 57.66 -15.08
N GLU A 730 -9.09 57.04 -14.29
CA GLU A 730 -7.94 56.31 -14.83
C GLU A 730 -8.39 54.97 -15.46
N VAL A 731 -9.41 54.33 -14.89
CA VAL A 731 -10.06 53.14 -15.48
C VAL A 731 -10.69 53.47 -16.83
N ILE A 732 -11.46 54.57 -16.93
CA ILE A 732 -12.10 55.00 -18.17
C ILE A 732 -11.06 55.22 -19.27
N LYS A 733 -9.97 55.96 -18.98
CA LYS A 733 -8.88 56.18 -19.95
C LYS A 733 -8.27 54.87 -20.42
N PHE A 734 -8.06 53.91 -19.50
CA PHE A 734 -7.52 52.60 -19.84
C PHE A 734 -8.49 51.80 -20.72
N LEU A 735 -9.80 51.80 -20.43
CA LEU A 735 -10.80 51.13 -21.25
C LEU A 735 -10.91 51.75 -22.65
N GLU A 736 -10.91 53.09 -22.74
CA GLU A 736 -10.96 53.83 -24.00
C GLU A 736 -9.73 53.58 -24.88
N GLN A 737 -8.53 53.52 -24.26
CA GLN A 737 -7.28 53.19 -24.95
C GLN A 737 -7.35 51.84 -25.69
N TYR A 738 -8.09 50.87 -25.16
CA TYR A 738 -8.24 49.54 -25.75
C TYR A 738 -9.61 49.32 -26.43
N GLY A 739 -10.39 50.38 -26.65
CA GLY A 739 -11.68 50.31 -27.34
C GLY A 739 -12.76 49.49 -26.60
N ILE A 740 -12.65 49.35 -25.28
CA ILE A 740 -13.60 48.57 -24.48
C ILE A 740 -14.81 49.44 -24.12
N LYS A 741 -16.01 49.00 -24.53
CA LYS A 741 -17.27 49.65 -24.15
C LYS A 741 -17.54 49.47 -22.65
N TYR A 742 -18.09 50.49 -22.01
CA TYR A 742 -18.41 50.47 -20.57
C TYR A 742 -19.72 51.21 -20.28
N ARG A 743 -20.34 50.93 -19.13
CA ARG A 743 -21.60 51.56 -18.69
C ARG A 743 -21.32 52.69 -17.67
N LYS A 744 -22.06 53.80 -17.74
CA LYS A 744 -21.96 54.95 -16.81
C LYS A 744 -23.13 55.07 -15.82
#